data_AF-A0A7S0ZQH5-F1
#
_entry.id   AF-A0A7S0ZQH5-F1
#
_cell.length_a   1.000
_cell.length_b   1.000
_cell.length_c   1.000
_cell.angle_alpha   90.00
_cell.angle_beta   90.00
_cell.angle_gamma   90.00
#
_symmetry.space_group_name_H-M   'P 1'
#
loop_
_entity.id
_entity.type
_entity.pdbx_description
1 polymer ?
#
loop_
_entity_poly.entity_id
_entity_poly.type
_entity_poly.pdbx_seq_one_letter_code
_entity_poly.pdbx_strand_id
1 'polypeptide(L)'
;MVSKTGGKLLAQARANLPVINGIRCPPGEARITIGGDLNSRFCIHAVGPDYKEEMREPSARSLAECDDLLSRAYVSAMRHAREKSLHSIGFALLSAGIFRGPQSLRNVLRIGINAISKSGYPALREAHLIAFTETELAELSAASDEIFSSAVTPAAPISAPAAPISAPAPGTDWFSALFGFRETNYDTARRLLRVDFDKTTRGTLITSLPSGQSFGAGTFTTPSLADLRESGAKVSLPGTLTFQNVIGDVSWKHAELENRFATFQVASQFNCLEFVSPNALPEQGITCYVGDKTQGPACSIACGAATAFRNYFVQVDKGEAQGQRQDRQIDNLFEVGQLLGNVPAGKLYQMKGGYVFATNDQLRQISRNLGKFEKANLLEDVRGALRIGLHADVQVTSHGWGTTQLRYPRHVVTQVFGSACAVAYNRESNPANWESFASLVLEASYEATLWAGVLNATKHSGAAGSRRVFLTSLGGGVFGNRDQWIDAAIRRALNRFKDFDLDVRIVNYAEPVPLWLQAIERDYFRERAPAAKSAVVERDEPALAPVPTPAPLPSFTPVAATVLVPSSAAPVHVEFSRGTSAEESLAASSTSSLDVGKPVVTDADSGRRKASETSSAPAVKRHRAHDARSAATAPGQTVESAVWEEAKSLHYERELLNLAGREEVVASGASHRQMLDALRST
;
A
#
# COMPACT_ATOMS: atom_id res chain seq x y z
N MET A 1 -45.78 16.57 -9.69
CA MET A 1 -46.55 15.42 -9.15
C MET A 1 -46.61 15.46 -7.63
N VAL A 2 -45.51 15.18 -6.91
CA VAL A 2 -45.42 15.09 -5.43
C VAL A 2 -46.22 16.16 -4.65
N SER A 3 -46.11 17.45 -5.00
CA SER A 3 -46.83 18.55 -4.33
C SER A 3 -48.36 18.44 -4.37
N LYS A 4 -48.92 17.76 -5.38
CA LYS A 4 -50.36 17.51 -5.51
C LYS A 4 -50.78 16.31 -4.67
N THR A 5 -49.98 15.24 -4.71
CA THR A 5 -50.27 13.97 -4.01
C THR A 5 -50.10 14.07 -2.50
N GLY A 6 -49.14 14.86 -1.98
CA GLY A 6 -48.98 15.12 -0.54
C GLY A 6 -49.93 16.16 0.05
N GLY A 7 -50.85 16.69 -0.76
CA GLY A 7 -51.93 17.57 -0.34
C GLY A 7 -51.53 18.88 0.32
N LYS A 8 -52.49 19.46 1.06
CA LYS A 8 -52.36 20.79 1.67
C LYS A 8 -51.27 20.83 2.75
N LEU A 9 -51.12 19.75 3.52
CA LEU A 9 -50.16 19.67 4.62
C LEU A 9 -48.71 19.68 4.11
N LEU A 10 -48.39 18.94 3.04
CA LEU A 10 -47.06 19.00 2.42
C LEU A 10 -46.79 20.38 1.81
N ALA A 11 -47.78 21.00 1.15
CA ALA A 11 -47.65 22.33 0.58
C ALA A 11 -47.35 23.39 1.66
N GLN A 12 -48.08 23.36 2.78
CA GLN A 12 -47.86 24.28 3.91
C GLN A 12 -46.51 24.02 4.60
N ALA A 13 -46.13 22.76 4.83
CA ALA A 13 -44.84 22.44 5.42
C ALA A 13 -43.64 22.93 4.58
N ARG A 14 -43.76 22.89 3.25
CA ARG A 14 -42.77 23.47 2.32
C ARG A 14 -42.78 25.01 2.32
N ALA A 15 -43.95 25.63 2.42
CA ALA A 15 -44.08 27.08 2.53
C ALA A 15 -43.52 27.63 3.85
N ASN A 16 -43.40 26.80 4.88
CA ASN A 16 -42.82 27.12 6.19
C ASN A 16 -41.31 26.84 6.30
N LEU A 17 -40.66 26.26 5.28
CA LEU A 17 -39.20 26.07 5.30
C LEU A 17 -38.46 27.43 5.30
N PRO A 18 -37.43 27.64 6.14
CA PRO A 18 -36.71 28.92 6.19
C PRO A 18 -36.24 29.41 4.82
N VAL A 19 -36.35 30.71 4.60
CA VAL A 19 -35.84 31.41 3.40
C VAL A 19 -34.57 32.16 3.83
N ILE A 20 -33.45 31.88 3.19
CA ILE A 20 -32.17 32.56 3.42
C ILE A 20 -31.74 33.17 2.08
N ASN A 21 -31.52 34.49 2.04
CA ASN A 21 -31.17 35.24 0.83
C ASN A 21 -32.11 34.95 -0.36
N GLY A 22 -33.42 34.86 -0.10
CA GLY A 22 -34.46 34.52 -1.09
C GLY A 22 -34.60 33.04 -1.42
N ILE A 23 -33.67 32.17 -0.99
CA ILE A 23 -33.60 30.76 -1.36
C ILE A 23 -33.99 29.87 -0.15
N ARG A 24 -34.83 28.86 -0.37
CA ARG A 24 -35.23 27.89 0.69
C ARG A 24 -34.27 26.69 0.81
N CYS A 25 -33.74 26.27 -0.32
CA CYS A 25 -32.75 25.21 -0.45
C CYS A 25 -31.94 25.50 -1.73
N PRO A 26 -30.64 25.83 -1.63
CA PRO A 26 -29.81 26.04 -2.81
C PRO A 26 -29.45 24.69 -3.47
N PRO A 27 -28.96 24.71 -4.72
CA PRO A 27 -28.35 23.54 -5.35
C PRO A 27 -27.21 22.96 -4.51
N GLY A 28 -27.16 21.63 -4.41
CA GLY A 28 -26.25 20.89 -3.53
C GLY A 28 -26.72 20.73 -2.09
N GLU A 29 -27.95 21.13 -1.76
CA GLU A 29 -28.53 20.92 -0.44
C GLU A 29 -29.86 20.16 -0.47
N ALA A 30 -30.33 19.78 0.73
CA ALA A 30 -31.67 19.25 0.95
C ALA A 30 -32.34 19.83 2.21
N ARG A 31 -33.67 19.77 2.26
CA ARG A 31 -34.51 20.07 3.44
C ARG A 31 -35.51 18.93 3.67
N ILE A 32 -35.88 18.65 4.92
CA ILE A 32 -36.89 17.63 5.26
C ILE A 32 -38.20 18.25 5.77
N THR A 33 -39.33 17.69 5.36
CA THR A 33 -40.68 17.99 5.89
C THR A 33 -41.40 16.69 6.24
N ILE A 34 -42.57 16.80 6.87
CA ILE A 34 -43.58 15.73 6.86
C ILE A 34 -43.92 15.31 5.42
N GLY A 35 -44.46 14.09 5.25
CA GLY A 35 -44.97 13.63 3.95
C GLY A 35 -46.29 14.28 3.52
N GLY A 36 -47.12 14.71 4.46
CA GLY A 36 -48.51 15.09 4.19
C GLY A 36 -49.32 13.86 3.81
N ASP A 37 -50.11 13.96 2.73
CA ASP A 37 -51.01 12.89 2.26
C ASP A 37 -50.27 11.78 1.45
N LEU A 38 -48.94 11.74 1.52
CA LEU A 38 -48.10 10.69 0.91
C LEU A 38 -48.01 9.45 1.81
N ASN A 39 -47.85 8.28 1.19
CA ASN A 39 -47.52 7.03 1.90
C ASN A 39 -46.12 7.03 2.57
N SER A 40 -45.33 8.10 2.44
CA SER A 40 -44.04 8.28 3.11
C SER A 40 -44.16 9.18 4.34
N ARG A 41 -43.55 8.78 5.48
CA ARG A 41 -43.61 9.57 6.74
C ARG A 41 -43.04 10.98 6.59
N PHE A 42 -42.02 11.13 5.75
CA PHE A 42 -41.34 12.38 5.46
C PHE A 42 -41.25 12.61 3.95
N CYS A 43 -40.96 13.85 3.56
CA CYS A 43 -40.57 14.23 2.21
C CYS A 43 -39.27 15.02 2.29
N ILE A 44 -38.24 14.60 1.55
CA ILE A 44 -36.93 15.26 1.50
C ILE A 44 -36.83 16.01 0.17
N HIS A 45 -36.71 17.33 0.26
CA HIS A 45 -36.61 18.26 -0.88
C HIS A 45 -35.13 18.51 -1.14
N ALA A 46 -34.52 17.65 -1.96
CA ALA A 46 -33.15 17.81 -2.45
C ALA A 46 -33.14 18.63 -3.75
N VAL A 47 -32.14 19.50 -3.92
CA VAL A 47 -31.99 20.35 -5.11
C VAL A 47 -30.65 20.04 -5.76
N GLY A 48 -30.70 19.33 -6.89
CA GLY A 48 -29.55 19.23 -7.81
C GLY A 48 -29.39 20.51 -8.65
N PRO A 49 -28.24 20.67 -9.34
CA PRO A 49 -28.01 21.80 -10.24
C PRO A 49 -28.95 21.78 -11.46
N ASP A 50 -29.24 22.96 -12.02
CA ASP A 50 -29.57 23.07 -13.44
C ASP A 50 -28.28 23.34 -14.20
N TYR A 51 -27.72 22.31 -14.83
CA TYR A 51 -26.46 22.38 -15.56
C TYR A 51 -26.48 23.42 -16.71
N LYS A 52 -27.63 23.94 -17.15
CA LYS A 52 -27.68 25.01 -18.18
C LYS A 52 -27.46 26.39 -17.60
N GLU A 53 -28.06 26.66 -16.44
CA GLU A 53 -28.00 27.98 -15.79
C GLU A 53 -26.82 28.09 -14.83
N GLU A 54 -26.39 26.98 -14.22
CA GLU A 54 -25.18 26.92 -13.37
C GLU A 54 -23.89 27.10 -14.19
N MET A 55 -23.87 26.66 -15.44
CA MET A 55 -22.74 26.82 -16.37
C MET A 55 -22.81 28.15 -17.17
N ARG A 56 -23.57 29.14 -16.69
CA ARG A 56 -23.84 30.39 -17.42
C ARG A 56 -23.07 31.58 -16.85
N GLU A 57 -22.51 32.38 -17.76
CA GLU A 57 -21.81 33.62 -17.41
C GLU A 57 -22.75 34.66 -16.76
N PRO A 58 -22.26 35.52 -15.84
CA PRO A 58 -20.86 35.75 -15.45
C PRO A 58 -20.35 34.89 -14.28
N SER A 59 -21.11 33.86 -13.88
CA SER A 59 -20.79 32.98 -12.75
C SER A 59 -20.72 31.51 -13.18
N ALA A 60 -20.17 31.27 -14.38
CA ALA A 60 -20.18 29.96 -15.01
C ALA A 60 -19.38 28.93 -14.21
N ARG A 61 -20.07 27.98 -13.58
CA ARG A 61 -19.47 26.81 -12.95
C ARG A 61 -18.99 25.84 -14.01
N SER A 62 -17.90 25.14 -13.75
CA SER A 62 -17.47 24.03 -14.58
C SER A 62 -18.45 22.85 -14.48
N LEU A 63 -18.39 21.95 -15.47
CA LEU A 63 -19.17 20.70 -15.46
C LEU A 63 -18.88 19.86 -14.19
N ALA A 64 -17.64 19.90 -13.69
CA ALA A 64 -17.22 19.19 -12.49
C ALA A 64 -17.78 19.79 -11.19
N GLU A 65 -17.92 21.12 -11.11
CA GLU A 65 -18.59 21.78 -9.98
C GLU A 65 -20.10 21.53 -9.98
N CYS A 66 -20.70 21.36 -11.17
CA CYS A 66 -22.09 20.90 -11.28
C CYS A 66 -22.23 19.44 -10.83
N ASP A 67 -21.31 18.55 -11.23
CA ASP A 67 -21.27 17.16 -10.75
C ASP A 67 -21.09 17.07 -9.22
N ASP A 68 -20.31 17.97 -8.61
CA ASP A 68 -20.19 18.10 -7.15
C ASP A 68 -21.49 18.63 -6.48
N LEU A 69 -22.15 19.65 -7.05
CA LEU A 69 -23.46 20.10 -6.59
C LEU A 69 -24.48 18.94 -6.61
N LEU A 70 -24.49 18.14 -7.68
CA LEU A 70 -25.36 16.97 -7.77
C LEU A 70 -25.05 15.95 -6.67
N SER A 71 -23.76 15.63 -6.47
CA SER A 71 -23.29 14.74 -5.40
C SER A 71 -23.74 15.21 -4.02
N ARG A 72 -23.50 16.48 -3.68
CA ARG A 72 -23.87 17.08 -2.38
C ARG A 72 -25.37 17.08 -2.14
N ALA A 73 -26.22 17.23 -3.17
CA ALA A 73 -27.66 17.14 -3.02
C ALA A 73 -28.11 15.75 -2.50
N TYR A 74 -27.56 14.67 -3.06
CA TYR A 74 -27.81 13.30 -2.59
C TYR A 74 -27.23 13.04 -1.20
N VAL A 75 -25.98 13.47 -0.92
CA VAL A 75 -25.36 13.35 0.42
C VAL A 75 -26.19 14.08 1.49
N SER A 76 -26.64 15.30 1.22
CA SER A 76 -27.46 16.09 2.15
C SER A 76 -28.84 15.45 2.39
N ALA A 77 -29.42 14.79 1.38
CA ALA A 77 -30.65 14.02 1.53
C ALA A 77 -30.46 12.77 2.40
N MET A 78 -29.38 12.00 2.16
CA MET A 78 -29.01 10.83 2.97
C MET A 78 -28.70 11.20 4.43
N ARG A 79 -28.13 12.39 4.66
CA ARG A 79 -27.93 12.95 6.01
C ARG A 79 -29.26 13.16 6.74
N HIS A 80 -30.25 13.83 6.14
CA HIS A 80 -31.58 14.00 6.74
C HIS A 80 -32.26 12.64 7.04
N ALA A 81 -32.05 11.64 6.19
CA ALA A 81 -32.58 10.30 6.41
C ALA A 81 -31.89 9.59 7.60
N ARG A 82 -30.57 9.75 7.73
CA ARG A 82 -29.76 9.27 8.87
C ARG A 82 -30.18 9.95 10.18
N GLU A 83 -30.37 11.26 10.18
CA GLU A 83 -30.87 12.05 11.32
C GLU A 83 -32.27 11.63 11.80
N LYS A 84 -33.06 10.96 10.95
CA LYS A 84 -34.37 10.37 11.31
C LYS A 84 -34.34 8.84 11.43
N SER A 85 -33.17 8.20 11.35
CA SER A 85 -33.00 6.74 11.39
C SER A 85 -33.96 5.99 10.45
N LEU A 86 -34.10 6.49 9.22
CA LEU A 86 -35.01 5.89 8.24
C LEU A 86 -34.48 4.55 7.75
N HIS A 87 -35.40 3.60 7.58
CA HIS A 87 -35.08 2.24 7.15
C HIS A 87 -35.15 2.07 5.63
N SER A 88 -35.88 2.93 4.94
CA SER A 88 -35.92 3.01 3.48
C SER A 88 -36.06 4.46 3.01
N ILE A 89 -35.57 4.74 1.81
CA ILE A 89 -35.69 6.03 1.12
C ILE A 89 -35.94 5.82 -0.38
N GLY A 90 -36.73 6.71 -0.99
CA GLY A 90 -36.96 6.75 -2.43
C GLY A 90 -36.47 8.06 -3.02
N PHE A 91 -35.70 7.99 -4.10
CA PHE A 91 -35.12 9.10 -4.84
C PHE A 91 -35.75 9.20 -6.24
N ALA A 92 -36.24 10.40 -6.59
CA ALA A 92 -36.34 10.77 -7.99
C ALA A 92 -34.93 11.07 -8.53
N LEU A 93 -34.72 10.85 -9.83
CA LEU A 93 -33.41 11.01 -10.48
C LEU A 93 -33.06 12.51 -10.60
N LEU A 94 -32.38 13.05 -9.59
CA LEU A 94 -32.02 14.46 -9.49
C LEU A 94 -31.21 14.90 -10.72
N SER A 95 -31.57 16.04 -11.29
CA SER A 95 -30.97 16.62 -12.51
C SER A 95 -30.91 15.72 -13.75
N ALA A 96 -31.58 14.57 -13.78
CA ALA A 96 -31.57 13.64 -14.92
C ALA A 96 -32.46 14.10 -16.09
N GLY A 97 -33.49 14.91 -15.81
CA GLY A 97 -34.45 15.44 -16.79
C GLY A 97 -34.04 16.79 -17.39
N ILE A 98 -34.96 17.77 -17.36
CA ILE A 98 -34.79 19.10 -17.99
C ILE A 98 -33.52 19.86 -17.56
N PHE A 99 -33.08 19.64 -16.32
CA PHE A 99 -31.94 20.29 -15.67
C PHE A 99 -30.57 19.65 -16.01
N ARG A 100 -30.53 18.61 -16.86
CA ARG A 100 -29.32 17.85 -17.16
C ARG A 100 -28.27 18.62 -17.97
N GLY A 101 -28.68 19.66 -18.70
CA GLY A 101 -27.79 20.47 -19.53
C GLY A 101 -26.98 19.62 -20.53
N PRO A 102 -25.65 19.84 -20.65
CA PRO A 102 -24.78 19.04 -21.52
C PRO A 102 -24.35 17.70 -20.91
N GLN A 103 -24.69 17.39 -19.65
CA GLN A 103 -24.24 16.16 -18.99
C GLN A 103 -24.95 14.92 -19.56
N SER A 104 -24.23 13.79 -19.59
CA SER A 104 -24.81 12.50 -19.95
C SER A 104 -25.82 12.03 -18.90
N LEU A 105 -26.87 11.30 -19.33
CA LEU A 105 -27.79 10.64 -18.40
C LEU A 105 -27.02 9.69 -17.50
N ARG A 106 -26.18 8.83 -18.11
CA ARG A 106 -25.24 7.93 -17.42
C ARG A 106 -24.53 8.57 -16.23
N ASN A 107 -23.79 9.66 -16.44
CA ASN A 107 -22.98 10.24 -15.38
C ASN A 107 -23.81 10.87 -14.26
N VAL A 108 -24.96 11.51 -14.56
CA VAL A 108 -25.89 12.00 -13.53
C VAL A 108 -26.38 10.89 -12.62
N LEU A 109 -26.76 9.73 -13.18
CA LEU A 109 -27.19 8.58 -12.41
C LEU A 109 -26.04 7.97 -11.61
N ARG A 110 -24.87 7.80 -12.24
CA ARG A 110 -23.63 7.31 -11.63
C ARG A 110 -23.17 8.15 -10.44
N ILE A 111 -23.33 9.48 -10.50
CA ILE A 111 -23.07 10.40 -9.37
C ILE A 111 -24.07 10.16 -8.23
N GLY A 112 -25.37 10.07 -8.54
CA GLY A 112 -26.40 9.84 -7.53
C GLY A 112 -26.24 8.50 -6.80
N ILE A 113 -26.00 7.42 -7.54
CA ILE A 113 -25.74 6.09 -6.98
C ILE A 113 -24.48 6.11 -6.11
N ASN A 114 -23.38 6.74 -6.57
CA ASN A 114 -22.15 6.89 -5.79
C ASN A 114 -22.39 7.62 -4.46
N ALA A 115 -23.11 8.75 -4.51
CA ALA A 115 -23.40 9.58 -3.34
C ALA A 115 -24.30 8.85 -2.33
N ILE A 116 -25.29 8.08 -2.80
CA ILE A 116 -26.15 7.23 -1.96
C ILE A 116 -25.33 6.10 -1.32
N SER A 117 -24.57 5.35 -2.13
CA SER A 117 -23.73 4.22 -1.68
C SER A 117 -22.76 4.64 -0.57
N LYS A 118 -22.00 5.71 -0.78
CA LYS A 118 -21.05 6.27 0.19
C LYS A 118 -21.70 6.91 1.42
N SER A 119 -23.02 7.15 1.40
CA SER A 119 -23.77 7.78 2.50
C SER A 119 -24.61 6.79 3.32
N GLY A 120 -24.48 5.48 3.11
CA GLY A 120 -25.18 4.43 3.88
C GLY A 120 -25.00 4.56 5.41
N TYR A 121 -25.91 3.95 6.17
CA TYR A 121 -25.89 3.96 7.64
C TYR A 121 -26.65 2.75 8.23
N PRO A 122 -26.35 2.28 9.45
CA PRO A 122 -26.78 0.95 9.92
C PRO A 122 -28.29 0.68 10.00
N ALA A 123 -29.12 1.72 10.11
CA ALA A 123 -30.58 1.57 10.09
C ALA A 123 -31.17 1.44 8.68
N LEU A 124 -30.46 1.93 7.66
CA LEU A 124 -30.91 1.92 6.28
C LEU A 124 -30.82 0.50 5.70
N ARG A 125 -31.95 -0.02 5.23
CA ARG A 125 -32.05 -1.32 4.56
C ARG A 125 -32.08 -1.18 3.05
N GLU A 126 -32.76 -0.15 2.54
CA GLU A 126 -33.07 0.00 1.12
C GLU A 126 -33.00 1.47 0.67
N ALA A 127 -32.37 1.72 -0.47
CA ALA A 127 -32.43 3.00 -1.17
C ALA A 127 -32.91 2.76 -2.61
N HIS A 128 -34.11 3.27 -2.93
CA HIS A 128 -34.77 3.08 -4.21
C HIS A 128 -34.52 4.28 -5.11
N LEU A 129 -33.93 4.07 -6.30
CA LEU A 129 -33.81 5.09 -7.35
C LEU A 129 -34.91 4.85 -8.38
N ILE A 130 -35.79 5.84 -8.55
CA ILE A 130 -37.08 5.69 -9.24
C ILE A 130 -36.97 6.30 -10.64
N ALA A 131 -36.70 5.45 -11.63
CA ALA A 131 -36.82 5.78 -13.05
C ALA A 131 -38.29 5.98 -13.46
N PHE A 132 -38.53 6.85 -14.44
CA PHE A 132 -39.87 7.07 -15.02
C PHE A 132 -40.02 6.46 -16.42
N THR A 133 -38.90 6.22 -17.11
CA THR A 133 -38.83 5.65 -18.46
C THR A 133 -37.94 4.40 -18.49
N GLU A 134 -38.15 3.54 -19.49
CA GLU A 134 -37.30 2.36 -19.74
C GLU A 134 -35.84 2.75 -20.03
N THR A 135 -35.61 3.88 -20.71
CA THR A 135 -34.26 4.40 -20.96
C THR A 135 -33.57 4.83 -19.67
N GLU A 136 -34.27 5.54 -18.77
CA GLU A 136 -33.73 5.84 -17.44
C GLU A 136 -33.49 4.57 -16.63
N LEU A 137 -34.35 3.56 -16.71
CA LEU A 137 -34.17 2.30 -15.99
C LEU A 137 -32.98 1.50 -16.52
N ALA A 138 -32.77 1.43 -17.84
CA ALA A 138 -31.62 0.77 -18.44
C ALA A 138 -30.30 1.48 -18.10
N GLU A 139 -30.29 2.82 -18.19
CA GLU A 139 -29.15 3.65 -17.78
C GLU A 139 -28.88 3.55 -16.27
N LEU A 140 -29.92 3.48 -15.44
CA LEU A 140 -29.82 3.31 -13.99
C LEU A 140 -29.29 1.93 -13.61
N SER A 141 -29.78 0.87 -14.23
CA SER A 141 -29.30 -0.50 -14.02
C SER A 141 -27.82 -0.61 -14.41
N ALA A 142 -27.44 -0.16 -15.60
CA ALA A 142 -26.04 -0.27 -16.02
C ALA A 142 -25.10 0.70 -15.27
N ALA A 143 -25.57 1.86 -14.80
CA ALA A 143 -24.81 2.71 -13.85
C ALA A 143 -24.74 2.09 -12.44
N SER A 144 -25.73 1.30 -12.06
CA SER A 144 -25.73 0.49 -10.83
C SER A 144 -24.74 -0.66 -10.97
N ASP A 145 -24.67 -1.31 -12.13
CA ASP A 145 -23.68 -2.34 -12.44
C ASP A 145 -22.25 -1.75 -12.44
N GLU A 146 -22.01 -0.57 -13.00
CA GLU A 146 -20.73 0.15 -12.90
C GLU A 146 -20.24 0.37 -11.46
N ILE A 147 -21.14 0.42 -10.47
CA ILE A 147 -20.82 0.77 -9.08
C ILE A 147 -20.90 -0.44 -8.14
N PHE A 148 -21.80 -1.39 -8.40
CA PHE A 148 -22.05 -2.56 -7.56
C PHE A 148 -21.65 -3.89 -8.21
N SER A 149 -21.42 -3.95 -9.54
CA SER A 149 -20.77 -5.10 -10.21
C SER A 149 -19.24 -5.10 -10.03
N SER A 150 -18.78 -4.61 -8.87
CA SER A 150 -17.50 -5.06 -8.29
C SER A 150 -17.51 -6.56 -7.94
N ALA A 151 -18.66 -7.24 -8.14
CA ALA A 151 -18.79 -8.68 -8.30
C ALA A 151 -19.14 -9.10 -9.75
N VAL A 152 -18.14 -9.03 -10.63
CA VAL A 152 -18.06 -9.69 -11.96
C VAL A 152 -18.88 -9.09 -13.13
N THR A 153 -18.25 -8.21 -13.92
CA THR A 153 -18.42 -8.11 -15.39
C THR A 153 -17.14 -7.55 -16.06
N PRO A 154 -16.94 -7.63 -17.40
CA PRO A 154 -15.62 -7.54 -18.03
C PRO A 154 -15.13 -6.13 -18.39
N ALA A 155 -13.86 -6.04 -18.78
CA ALA A 155 -13.25 -4.83 -19.34
C ALA A 155 -13.90 -4.39 -20.68
N ALA A 156 -13.70 -3.11 -21.01
CA ALA A 156 -13.97 -2.53 -22.33
C ALA A 156 -13.36 -3.38 -23.48
N PRO A 157 -13.93 -3.35 -24.71
CA PRO A 157 -13.72 -4.39 -25.72
C PRO A 157 -12.27 -4.54 -26.19
N ILE A 158 -11.55 -5.48 -25.57
CA ILE A 158 -10.26 -5.98 -26.05
C ILE A 158 -10.52 -7.04 -27.13
N SER A 159 -9.77 -6.93 -28.23
CA SER A 159 -9.77 -7.83 -29.38
C SER A 159 -9.69 -9.32 -29.00
N ALA A 160 -10.81 -10.04 -29.19
CA ALA A 160 -10.98 -11.48 -29.03
C ALA A 160 -10.72 -12.04 -27.61
N PRO A 161 -11.38 -13.15 -27.20
CA PRO A 161 -11.05 -13.81 -25.95
C PRO A 161 -9.60 -14.34 -26.01
N ALA A 162 -8.72 -13.75 -25.21
CA ALA A 162 -7.35 -14.24 -25.05
C ALA A 162 -7.38 -15.73 -24.63
N ALA A 163 -6.54 -16.54 -25.27
CA ALA A 163 -6.53 -17.99 -25.07
C ALA A 163 -6.42 -18.37 -23.58
N PRO A 164 -7.07 -19.47 -23.13
CA PRO A 164 -7.03 -19.89 -21.73
C PRO A 164 -5.58 -20.06 -21.27
N ILE A 165 -5.19 -19.25 -20.29
CA ILE A 165 -3.80 -19.18 -19.83
C ILE A 165 -3.51 -20.44 -19.02
N SER A 166 -2.69 -21.33 -19.60
CA SER A 166 -2.15 -22.47 -18.86
C SER A 166 -1.36 -21.96 -17.66
N ALA A 167 -1.66 -22.48 -16.47
CA ALA A 167 -1.03 -22.05 -15.23
C ALA A 167 0.46 -22.43 -15.24
N PRO A 168 1.39 -21.51 -14.92
CA PRO A 168 2.80 -21.85 -14.79
C PRO A 168 3.00 -22.91 -13.70
N ALA A 169 3.66 -24.01 -14.04
CA ALA A 169 3.89 -25.12 -13.11
C ALA A 169 4.55 -24.61 -11.80
N PRO A 170 4.00 -24.98 -10.63
CA PRO A 170 4.44 -24.43 -9.34
C PRO A 170 5.95 -24.64 -9.11
N GLY A 171 6.58 -23.66 -8.47
CA GLY A 171 7.90 -23.78 -7.89
C GLY A 171 7.88 -24.36 -6.48
N THR A 172 9.04 -24.35 -5.83
CA THR A 172 9.23 -24.71 -4.42
C THR A 172 9.10 -23.51 -3.47
N ASP A 173 8.73 -22.35 -4.00
CA ASP A 173 8.57 -21.09 -3.27
C ASP A 173 7.22 -20.99 -2.54
N TRP A 174 7.12 -20.02 -1.62
CA TRP A 174 5.94 -19.86 -0.76
C TRP A 174 4.67 -19.47 -1.52
N PHE A 175 4.79 -18.73 -2.63
CA PHE A 175 3.66 -18.29 -3.44
C PHE A 175 3.07 -19.49 -4.19
N SER A 176 3.94 -20.30 -4.80
CA SER A 176 3.59 -21.58 -5.41
C SER A 176 2.96 -22.55 -4.41
N ALA A 177 3.48 -22.63 -3.18
CA ALA A 177 2.91 -23.45 -2.10
C ALA A 177 1.55 -22.95 -1.58
N LEU A 178 1.27 -21.65 -1.68
CA LEU A 178 -0.01 -21.07 -1.29
C LEU A 178 -1.07 -21.21 -2.40
N PHE A 179 -0.76 -20.76 -3.61
CA PHE A 179 -1.73 -20.62 -4.70
C PHE A 179 -1.73 -21.79 -5.70
N GLY A 180 -0.67 -22.60 -5.76
CA GLY A 180 -0.57 -23.76 -6.66
C GLY A 180 -0.08 -23.47 -8.08
N PHE A 181 0.47 -22.27 -8.33
CA PHE A 181 1.10 -21.91 -9.60
C PHE A 181 2.28 -20.97 -9.35
N ARG A 182 3.26 -20.93 -10.26
CA ARG A 182 4.44 -20.08 -10.12
C ARG A 182 4.15 -18.63 -10.55
N GLU A 183 4.51 -17.69 -9.69
CA GLU A 183 4.56 -16.26 -10.04
C GLU A 183 5.60 -16.04 -11.15
N THR A 184 5.19 -15.47 -12.28
CA THR A 184 6.03 -15.31 -13.48
C THR A 184 6.04 -13.88 -14.02
N ASN A 185 4.91 -13.19 -13.92
CA ASN A 185 4.77 -11.75 -14.11
C ASN A 185 3.44 -11.30 -13.46
N TYR A 186 3.32 -10.00 -13.22
CA TYR A 186 2.16 -9.38 -12.58
C TYR A 186 0.82 -9.73 -13.24
N ASP A 187 0.72 -9.61 -14.56
CA ASP A 187 -0.56 -9.80 -15.25
C ASP A 187 -0.97 -11.27 -15.37
N THR A 188 -0.03 -12.21 -15.40
CA THR A 188 -0.31 -13.64 -15.24
C THR A 188 -0.79 -13.95 -13.81
N ALA A 189 -0.10 -13.46 -12.77
CA ALA A 189 -0.54 -13.66 -11.38
C ALA A 189 -1.94 -13.07 -11.14
N ARG A 190 -2.19 -11.84 -11.59
CA ARG A 190 -3.49 -11.16 -11.48
C ARG A 190 -4.61 -11.83 -12.28
N ARG A 191 -4.30 -12.60 -13.35
CA ARG A 191 -5.31 -13.35 -14.12
C ARG A 191 -5.58 -14.76 -13.57
N LEU A 192 -4.69 -15.31 -12.75
CA LEU A 192 -4.84 -16.63 -12.11
C LEU A 192 -5.39 -16.54 -10.68
N LEU A 193 -5.50 -15.35 -10.12
CA LEU A 193 -6.19 -15.07 -8.85
C LEU A 193 -7.51 -14.32 -9.13
N ARG A 194 -8.62 -14.79 -8.55
CA ARG A 194 -9.91 -14.08 -8.56
C ARG A 194 -10.16 -13.45 -7.19
N VAL A 195 -10.72 -12.24 -7.20
CA VAL A 195 -11.18 -11.54 -6.00
C VAL A 195 -12.69 -11.69 -5.90
N ASP A 196 -13.17 -12.19 -4.77
CA ASP A 196 -14.60 -12.30 -4.45
C ASP A 196 -14.88 -11.56 -3.12
N PHE A 197 -16.15 -11.18 -2.88
CA PHE A 197 -16.58 -10.67 -1.57
C PHE A 197 -17.06 -11.82 -0.68
N ASP A 198 -16.41 -12.02 0.47
CA ASP A 198 -16.86 -13.00 1.45
C ASP A 198 -18.02 -12.44 2.27
N LYS A 199 -19.22 -12.95 1.97
CA LYS A 199 -20.47 -12.62 2.69
C LYS A 199 -20.43 -13.00 4.18
N THR A 200 -19.51 -13.88 4.59
CA THR A 200 -19.38 -14.42 5.96
C THR A 200 -18.63 -13.45 6.86
N THR A 201 -17.37 -13.11 6.51
CA THR A 201 -16.55 -12.13 7.24
C THR A 201 -16.88 -10.68 6.88
N ARG A 202 -17.58 -10.44 5.76
CA ARG A 202 -17.72 -9.13 5.08
C ARG A 202 -16.38 -8.56 4.58
N GLY A 203 -15.38 -9.41 4.41
CA GLY A 203 -14.09 -9.08 3.82
C GLY A 203 -13.97 -9.56 2.37
N THR A 204 -12.73 -9.59 1.90
CA THR A 204 -12.32 -10.08 0.59
C THR A 204 -11.86 -11.52 0.67
N LEU A 205 -12.17 -12.29 -0.37
CA LEU A 205 -11.69 -13.65 -0.60
C LEU A 205 -10.80 -13.67 -1.85
N ILE A 206 -9.63 -14.31 -1.76
CA ILE A 206 -8.76 -14.58 -2.91
C ILE A 206 -8.89 -16.05 -3.28
N THR A 207 -9.45 -16.32 -4.46
CA THR A 207 -9.58 -17.66 -5.03
C THR A 207 -8.48 -17.88 -6.06
N SER A 208 -7.62 -18.88 -5.87
CA SER A 208 -6.67 -19.30 -6.91
C SER A 208 -7.37 -20.18 -7.93
N LEU A 209 -7.37 -19.76 -9.20
CA LEU A 209 -8.03 -20.50 -10.29
C LEU A 209 -7.35 -21.84 -10.60
N PRO A 210 -5.99 -21.97 -10.60
CA PRO A 210 -5.33 -23.25 -10.86
C PRO A 210 -5.54 -24.34 -9.81
N SER A 211 -5.73 -23.99 -8.53
CA SER A 211 -5.87 -24.96 -7.44
C SER A 211 -7.28 -25.02 -6.81
N GLY A 212 -8.17 -24.08 -7.18
CA GLY A 212 -9.50 -23.93 -6.59
C GLY A 212 -9.50 -23.47 -5.12
N GLN A 213 -8.34 -23.31 -4.48
CA GLN A 213 -8.25 -22.92 -3.07
C GLN A 213 -8.61 -21.44 -2.88
N SER A 214 -9.39 -21.16 -1.84
CA SER A 214 -9.86 -19.82 -1.49
C SER A 214 -9.34 -19.41 -0.10
N PHE A 215 -8.91 -18.16 0.03
CA PHE A 215 -8.24 -17.64 1.23
C PHE A 215 -8.82 -16.30 1.66
N GLY A 216 -9.06 -16.12 2.96
CA GLY A 216 -9.56 -14.87 3.52
C GLY A 216 -8.51 -13.77 3.47
N ALA A 217 -8.71 -12.76 2.62
CA ALA A 217 -7.88 -11.56 2.58
C ALA A 217 -8.38 -10.45 3.51
N GLY A 218 -9.53 -10.59 4.16
CA GLY A 218 -10.01 -9.61 5.17
C GLY A 218 -10.42 -8.27 4.54
N THR A 219 -10.28 -7.16 5.26
CA THR A 219 -10.64 -5.82 4.77
C THR A 219 -9.45 -4.87 4.84
N PHE A 220 -8.96 -4.41 3.69
CA PHE A 220 -7.93 -3.37 3.61
C PHE A 220 -8.54 -1.96 3.56
N THR A 221 -7.94 -1.04 4.31
CA THR A 221 -8.22 0.40 4.30
C THR A 221 -6.92 1.17 4.56
N THR A 222 -6.89 2.47 4.26
CA THR A 222 -5.76 3.34 4.60
C THR A 222 -6.19 4.50 5.52
N PRO A 223 -6.65 4.26 6.76
CA PRO A 223 -7.15 5.33 7.62
C PRO A 223 -6.04 6.28 8.08
N SER A 224 -6.39 7.54 8.28
CA SER A 224 -5.54 8.53 8.95
C SER A 224 -5.56 8.32 10.47
N LEU A 225 -4.55 8.83 11.18
CA LEU A 225 -4.56 8.86 12.64
C LEU A 225 -5.75 9.69 13.18
N ALA A 226 -6.21 10.70 12.45
CA ALA A 226 -7.44 11.43 12.78
C ALA A 226 -8.69 10.52 12.70
N ASP A 227 -8.86 9.74 11.62
CA ASP A 227 -9.96 8.77 11.47
C ASP A 227 -9.96 7.74 12.62
N LEU A 228 -8.76 7.28 13.01
CA LEU A 228 -8.56 6.30 14.08
C LEU A 228 -8.85 6.88 15.47
N ARG A 229 -8.47 8.14 15.73
CA ARG A 229 -8.82 8.87 16.96
C ARG A 229 -10.34 9.08 17.06
N GLU A 230 -10.98 9.53 15.98
CA GLU A 230 -12.42 9.78 15.97
C GLU A 230 -13.24 8.48 16.10
N SER A 231 -12.72 7.37 15.56
CA SER A 231 -13.31 6.04 15.74
C SER A 231 -13.07 5.49 17.14
N GLY A 232 -11.85 5.64 17.66
CA GLY A 232 -11.44 5.19 19.00
C GLY A 232 -12.18 5.88 20.14
N ALA A 233 -12.51 7.17 19.99
CA ALA A 233 -13.31 7.93 20.94
C ALA A 233 -14.78 7.45 21.07
N LYS A 234 -15.24 6.55 20.19
CA LYS A 234 -16.61 5.99 20.20
C LYS A 234 -16.69 4.60 20.84
N VAL A 235 -15.57 4.02 21.26
CA VAL A 235 -15.49 2.69 21.87
C VAL A 235 -14.93 2.76 23.29
N SER A 236 -15.16 1.71 24.08
CA SER A 236 -14.67 1.60 25.45
C SER A 236 -14.02 0.25 25.67
N LEU A 237 -12.77 0.26 26.16
CA LEU A 237 -11.98 -0.91 26.47
C LEU A 237 -11.19 -0.65 27.78
N PRO A 238 -11.89 -0.43 28.91
CA PRO A 238 -11.28 0.05 30.15
C PRO A 238 -10.41 -1.03 30.79
N GLY A 239 -9.22 -0.66 31.24
CA GLY A 239 -8.33 -1.57 31.97
C GLY A 239 -6.98 -0.95 32.28
N THR A 240 -5.91 -1.70 32.05
CA THR A 240 -4.54 -1.17 32.15
C THR A 240 -3.68 -1.83 31.08
N LEU A 241 -2.92 -1.03 30.35
CA LEU A 241 -2.00 -1.49 29.33
C LEU A 241 -0.83 -2.22 30.00
N THR A 242 -0.47 -3.36 29.45
CA THR A 242 0.77 -4.08 29.80
C THR A 242 1.72 -4.09 28.61
N PHE A 243 3.02 -3.90 28.85
CA PHE A 243 4.07 -4.07 27.84
C PHE A 243 4.96 -5.27 28.19
N GLN A 244 5.34 -6.06 27.18
CA GLN A 244 6.30 -7.17 27.30
C GLN A 244 7.26 -7.22 26.11
N ASN A 245 8.48 -7.71 26.32
CA ASN A 245 9.36 -8.15 25.25
C ASN A 245 9.05 -9.61 24.89
N VAL A 246 8.96 -9.92 23.60
CA VAL A 246 8.92 -11.31 23.11
C VAL A 246 10.04 -11.54 22.10
N ILE A 247 10.55 -12.77 22.08
CA ILE A 247 11.65 -13.19 21.21
C ILE A 247 11.12 -14.15 20.13
N GLY A 248 11.67 -14.05 18.92
CA GLY A 248 11.50 -14.99 17.82
C GLY A 248 10.94 -14.38 16.53
N ASP A 249 10.71 -15.26 15.56
CA ASP A 249 10.15 -14.93 14.25
C ASP A 249 8.66 -14.57 14.34
N VAL A 250 8.31 -13.35 13.91
CA VAL A 250 6.94 -12.79 13.95
C VAL A 250 5.93 -13.60 13.12
N SER A 251 6.36 -14.37 12.12
CA SER A 251 5.48 -15.26 11.35
C SER A 251 4.98 -16.45 12.20
N TRP A 252 5.77 -16.93 13.16
CA TRP A 252 5.30 -17.91 14.15
C TRP A 252 4.32 -17.29 15.14
N LYS A 253 4.52 -16.02 15.51
CA LYS A 253 3.54 -15.27 16.31
C LYS A 253 2.20 -15.08 15.56
N HIS A 254 2.20 -14.96 14.23
CA HIS A 254 0.95 -15.04 13.47
C HIS A 254 0.30 -16.44 13.56
N ALA A 255 1.07 -17.53 13.54
CA ALA A 255 0.55 -18.91 13.57
C ALA A 255 0.00 -19.38 14.94
N GLU A 256 0.53 -18.86 16.05
CA GLU A 256 0.07 -19.17 17.41
C GLU A 256 -1.44 -18.89 17.57
N LEU A 257 -2.25 -19.93 17.85
CA LEU A 257 -3.71 -19.82 17.91
C LEU A 257 -4.20 -18.90 19.04
N GLU A 258 -3.43 -18.69 20.10
CA GLU A 258 -3.74 -17.69 21.13
C GLU A 258 -3.65 -16.24 20.63
N ASN A 259 -2.95 -16.01 19.51
CA ASN A 259 -2.90 -14.73 18.81
C ASN A 259 -4.04 -14.57 17.78
N ARG A 260 -5.06 -15.44 17.82
CA ARG A 260 -6.27 -15.25 17.01
C ARG A 260 -6.92 -13.91 17.34
N PHE A 261 -7.22 -13.15 16.29
CA PHE A 261 -7.64 -11.74 16.32
C PHE A 261 -6.59 -10.75 16.83
N ALA A 262 -5.33 -11.12 17.11
CA ALA A 262 -4.32 -10.16 17.54
C ALA A 262 -3.99 -9.13 16.45
N THR A 263 -3.54 -7.96 16.86
CA THR A 263 -3.06 -6.89 15.98
C THR A 263 -1.55 -6.98 15.83
N PHE A 264 -1.02 -6.92 14.62
CA PHE A 264 0.41 -6.98 14.30
C PHE A 264 0.85 -5.73 13.55
N GLN A 265 1.82 -5.02 14.11
CA GLN A 265 2.52 -3.94 13.43
C GLN A 265 3.51 -4.51 12.41
N VAL A 266 3.25 -4.26 11.14
CA VAL A 266 4.11 -4.63 10.02
C VAL A 266 5.02 -3.45 9.72
N ALA A 267 6.33 -3.66 9.78
CA ALA A 267 7.31 -2.68 9.33
C ALA A 267 7.23 -2.54 7.80
N SER A 268 6.63 -1.44 7.31
CA SER A 268 6.22 -1.32 5.92
C SER A 268 6.48 0.06 5.32
N GLN A 269 6.74 0.08 4.03
CA GLN A 269 6.91 1.26 3.18
C GLN A 269 5.58 2.03 3.07
N PHE A 270 5.61 3.31 2.69
CA PHE A 270 4.41 4.16 2.65
C PHE A 270 3.33 3.72 1.62
N ASN A 271 3.65 2.73 0.78
CA ASN A 271 2.76 2.07 -0.17
C ASN A 271 2.16 0.73 0.33
N CYS A 272 2.46 0.32 1.57
CA CYS A 272 2.04 -0.96 2.16
C CYS A 272 2.56 -2.22 1.42
N LEU A 273 3.76 -2.14 0.83
CA LEU A 273 4.42 -3.22 0.09
C LEU A 273 5.89 -3.40 0.52
N GLU A 274 6.22 -4.60 0.98
CA GLU A 274 7.46 -4.92 1.70
C GLU A 274 8.62 -5.33 0.76
N PHE A 275 8.89 -4.50 -0.26
CA PHE A 275 10.01 -4.72 -1.17
C PHE A 275 11.34 -4.19 -0.61
N VAL A 276 12.42 -4.98 -0.72
CA VAL A 276 13.81 -4.70 -0.27
C VAL A 276 14.34 -3.30 -0.64
N SER A 277 13.90 -2.76 -1.78
CA SER A 277 14.59 -1.71 -2.52
C SER A 277 13.63 -0.64 -3.07
N PRO A 278 13.99 0.67 -3.01
CA PRO A 278 13.24 1.75 -3.63
C PRO A 278 13.24 1.69 -5.18
N ASN A 279 14.00 0.78 -5.78
CA ASN A 279 13.98 0.52 -7.24
C ASN A 279 13.14 -0.72 -7.60
N ALA A 280 12.61 -1.45 -6.61
CA ALA A 280 11.70 -2.56 -6.86
C ALA A 280 10.31 -2.04 -7.27
N LEU A 281 9.60 -2.83 -8.07
CA LEU A 281 8.31 -2.46 -8.64
C LEU A 281 7.24 -3.49 -8.25
N PRO A 282 5.99 -3.08 -7.94
CA PRO A 282 4.86 -4.00 -7.74
C PRO A 282 4.73 -5.06 -8.84
N GLU A 283 5.08 -4.70 -10.08
CA GLU A 283 5.11 -5.56 -11.26
C GLU A 283 6.07 -6.76 -11.19
N GLN A 284 7.06 -6.72 -10.30
CA GLN A 284 8.02 -7.81 -10.09
C GLN A 284 7.46 -8.97 -9.26
N GLY A 285 6.31 -8.77 -8.60
CA GLY A 285 5.61 -9.80 -7.83
C GLY A 285 6.10 -9.96 -6.39
N ILE A 286 5.32 -10.66 -5.57
CA ILE A 286 5.49 -10.74 -4.11
C ILE A 286 6.29 -11.96 -3.66
N THR A 287 6.58 -12.93 -4.54
CA THR A 287 7.40 -14.11 -4.20
C THR A 287 8.76 -13.71 -3.64
N CYS A 288 9.34 -12.63 -4.19
CA CYS A 288 10.64 -12.09 -3.80
C CYS A 288 10.76 -11.70 -2.31
N TYR A 289 9.64 -11.50 -1.59
CA TYR A 289 9.63 -11.15 -0.17
C TYR A 289 10.37 -12.19 0.69
N VAL A 290 10.47 -13.45 0.25
CA VAL A 290 11.19 -14.50 0.97
C VAL A 290 12.71 -14.26 1.07
N GLY A 291 13.26 -13.44 0.16
CA GLY A 291 14.67 -13.04 0.16
C GLY A 291 14.98 -11.88 1.11
N ASP A 292 13.98 -11.17 1.62
CA ASP A 292 14.13 -10.15 2.65
C ASP A 292 13.87 -10.78 4.02
N LYS A 293 14.84 -10.69 4.95
CA LYS A 293 14.75 -11.28 6.30
C LYS A 293 14.34 -10.29 7.39
N THR A 294 13.73 -9.16 7.01
CA THR A 294 13.13 -8.21 7.97
C THR A 294 11.70 -8.61 8.38
N GLN A 295 11.18 -8.00 9.45
CA GLN A 295 9.89 -8.39 10.04
C GLN A 295 8.67 -8.07 9.16
N GLY A 296 8.75 -7.05 8.28
CA GLY A 296 7.68 -6.71 7.35
C GLY A 296 7.31 -7.86 6.41
N PRO A 297 8.25 -8.32 5.57
CA PRO A 297 8.12 -9.50 4.72
C PRO A 297 7.63 -10.75 5.47
N ALA A 298 8.12 -11.00 6.69
CA ALA A 298 7.68 -12.14 7.51
C ALA A 298 6.17 -12.10 7.83
N CYS A 299 5.63 -10.94 8.20
CA CYS A 299 4.19 -10.75 8.40
C CYS A 299 3.43 -10.91 7.08
N SER A 300 3.95 -10.34 5.99
CA SER A 300 3.29 -10.36 4.68
C SER A 300 3.23 -11.74 4.04
N ILE A 301 4.22 -12.61 4.27
CA ILE A 301 4.20 -14.02 3.86
C ILE A 301 3.25 -14.83 4.75
N ALA A 302 3.19 -14.54 6.05
CA ALA A 302 2.27 -15.20 6.97
C ALA A 302 0.79 -15.01 6.56
N CYS A 303 0.44 -13.84 6.00
CA CYS A 303 -0.88 -13.52 5.46
C CYS A 303 -0.84 -13.32 3.92
N GLY A 304 -0.27 -14.29 3.21
CA GLY A 304 0.04 -14.21 1.77
C GLY A 304 -1.12 -13.82 0.85
N ALA A 305 -2.36 -14.23 1.15
CA ALA A 305 -3.56 -13.83 0.39
C ALA A 305 -3.86 -12.33 0.51
N ALA A 306 -3.72 -11.76 1.71
CA ALA A 306 -3.85 -10.33 1.96
C ALA A 306 -2.71 -9.52 1.30
N THR A 307 -1.53 -10.13 1.14
CA THR A 307 -0.40 -9.52 0.41
C THR A 307 -0.59 -9.54 -1.10
N ALA A 308 -1.13 -10.64 -1.66
CA ALA A 308 -1.58 -10.66 -3.05
C ALA A 308 -2.66 -9.61 -3.33
N PHE A 309 -3.58 -9.38 -2.39
CA PHE A 309 -4.56 -8.29 -2.52
C PHE A 309 -3.90 -6.90 -2.56
N ARG A 310 -3.00 -6.58 -1.62
CA ARG A 310 -2.30 -5.28 -1.56
C ARG A 310 -1.43 -4.97 -2.78
N ASN A 311 -0.90 -5.99 -3.46
CA ASN A 311 -0.12 -5.79 -4.68
C ASN A 311 -1.02 -5.72 -5.93
N TYR A 312 -1.88 -6.72 -6.16
CA TYR A 312 -2.55 -6.93 -7.45
C TYR A 312 -3.95 -6.32 -7.58
N PHE A 313 -4.62 -6.01 -6.47
CA PHE A 313 -6.08 -5.77 -6.47
C PHE A 313 -6.53 -4.55 -5.69
N VAL A 314 -5.72 -4.01 -4.78
CA VAL A 314 -6.06 -2.81 -4.00
C VAL A 314 -6.40 -1.61 -4.89
N GLN A 315 -7.44 -0.86 -4.53
CA GLN A 315 -7.75 0.41 -5.20
C GLN A 315 -6.86 1.51 -4.62
N VAL A 316 -5.98 2.09 -5.44
CA VAL A 316 -5.08 3.18 -5.03
C VAL A 316 -5.78 4.54 -5.15
N ASP A 317 -6.33 4.82 -6.33
CA ASP A 317 -6.99 6.07 -6.67
C ASP A 317 -8.51 5.92 -6.74
N LYS A 318 -9.22 7.04 -6.84
CA LYS A 318 -10.68 7.10 -7.04
C LYS A 318 -11.15 6.60 -8.43
N GLY A 319 -10.25 6.02 -9.24
CA GLY A 319 -10.54 5.41 -10.54
C GLY A 319 -10.69 3.89 -10.47
N GLU A 320 -11.04 3.27 -11.61
CA GLU A 320 -11.34 1.83 -11.73
C GLU A 320 -10.09 0.92 -11.70
N ALA A 321 -8.89 1.50 -11.86
CA ALA A 321 -7.65 0.75 -12.04
C ALA A 321 -7.13 0.13 -10.72
N GLN A 322 -7.37 -1.16 -10.55
CA GLN A 322 -6.92 -1.96 -9.41
C GLN A 322 -5.43 -2.33 -9.45
N GLY A 323 -4.89 -2.55 -8.24
CA GLY A 323 -3.52 -2.96 -7.97
C GLY A 323 -2.52 -1.82 -8.09
N GLN A 324 -1.37 -2.00 -7.45
CA GLN A 324 -0.26 -1.06 -7.46
C GLN A 324 0.67 -1.34 -8.63
N ARG A 325 1.30 -0.29 -9.17
CA ARG A 325 2.20 -0.32 -10.32
C ARG A 325 3.33 0.71 -10.14
N GLN A 326 4.29 0.77 -11.05
CA GLN A 326 5.36 1.78 -11.01
C GLN A 326 4.81 3.22 -11.02
N ASP A 327 3.72 3.46 -11.76
CA ASP A 327 3.08 4.76 -11.99
C ASP A 327 1.98 5.11 -10.96
N ARG A 328 1.49 4.11 -10.21
CA ARG A 328 0.38 4.25 -9.26
C ARG A 328 0.61 3.42 -8.01
N GLN A 329 0.93 4.06 -6.89
CA GLN A 329 1.13 3.43 -5.58
C GLN A 329 0.44 4.24 -4.49
N ILE A 330 0.12 3.57 -3.38
CA ILE A 330 -0.38 4.23 -2.17
C ILE A 330 0.73 5.16 -1.63
N ASP A 331 0.35 6.38 -1.24
CA ASP A 331 1.21 7.30 -0.48
C ASP A 331 0.51 7.67 0.85
N ASN A 332 0.79 6.87 1.89
CA ASN A 332 0.28 7.12 3.23
C ASN A 332 0.85 8.40 3.90
N LEU A 333 1.85 9.05 3.29
CA LEU A 333 2.45 10.31 3.76
C LEU A 333 1.88 11.53 3.02
N PHE A 334 1.03 11.35 2.00
CA PHE A 334 0.58 12.40 1.10
C PHE A 334 -0.02 13.62 1.81
N GLU A 335 -0.95 13.41 2.75
CA GLU A 335 -1.65 14.48 3.46
C GLU A 335 -0.72 15.23 4.44
N VAL A 336 0.21 14.52 5.10
CA VAL A 336 1.31 15.13 5.86
C VAL A 336 2.19 15.99 4.93
N GLY A 337 2.50 15.47 3.74
CA GLY A 337 3.21 16.19 2.69
C GLY A 337 2.52 17.48 2.25
N GLN A 338 1.20 17.44 2.07
CA GLN A 338 0.39 18.63 1.75
C GLN A 338 0.47 19.68 2.86
N LEU A 339 0.24 19.31 4.12
CA LEU A 339 0.32 20.22 5.27
C LEU A 339 1.71 20.84 5.42
N LEU A 340 2.77 20.05 5.24
CA LEU A 340 4.16 20.53 5.32
C LEU A 340 4.58 21.37 4.11
N GLY A 341 3.83 21.33 3.01
CA GLY A 341 4.08 22.14 1.81
C GLY A 341 4.90 21.45 0.71
N ASN A 342 4.91 20.12 0.65
CA ASN A 342 5.46 19.29 -0.45
C ASN A 342 4.58 19.35 -1.71
N VAL A 343 4.14 20.55 -2.09
CA VAL A 343 3.26 20.84 -3.23
C VAL A 343 3.90 21.90 -4.14
N PRO A 344 4.14 21.61 -5.44
CA PRO A 344 3.97 20.30 -6.09
C PRO A 344 4.87 19.20 -5.48
N ALA A 345 4.51 17.94 -5.72
CA ALA A 345 5.24 16.78 -5.18
C ALA A 345 6.73 16.80 -5.58
N GLY A 346 7.60 16.36 -4.67
CA GLY A 346 9.07 16.41 -4.84
C GLY A 346 9.75 17.67 -4.27
N LYS A 347 8.98 18.72 -3.97
CA LYS A 347 9.49 20.02 -3.48
C LYS A 347 10.21 19.96 -2.13
N LEU A 348 9.68 19.18 -1.20
CA LEU A 348 10.28 18.93 0.13
C LEU A 348 10.80 17.50 0.29
N TYR A 349 10.21 16.52 -0.40
CA TYR A 349 10.75 15.18 -0.50
C TYR A 349 10.18 14.48 -1.73
N GLN A 350 10.97 13.57 -2.30
CA GLN A 350 10.53 12.63 -3.31
C GLN A 350 10.06 11.34 -2.64
N MET A 351 8.87 10.86 -3.00
CA MET A 351 8.43 9.49 -2.71
C MET A 351 8.85 8.58 -3.87
N LYS A 352 9.40 7.41 -3.58
CA LYS A 352 9.85 6.44 -4.59
C LYS A 352 9.76 5.01 -4.04
N GLY A 353 8.87 4.18 -4.61
CA GLY A 353 8.65 2.80 -4.13
C GLY A 353 8.18 2.71 -2.68
N GLY A 354 7.50 3.76 -2.17
CA GLY A 354 7.14 3.89 -0.76
C GLY A 354 8.29 4.32 0.18
N TYR A 355 9.46 4.70 -0.35
CA TYR A 355 10.58 5.30 0.38
C TYR A 355 10.65 6.81 0.18
N VAL A 356 11.08 7.53 1.23
CA VAL A 356 11.20 9.00 1.24
C VAL A 356 12.66 9.44 1.06
N PHE A 357 12.92 10.36 0.13
CA PHE A 357 14.24 10.96 -0.11
C PHE A 357 14.16 12.49 -0.08
N ALA A 358 15.13 13.14 0.59
CA ALA A 358 15.17 14.60 0.76
C ALA A 358 16.61 15.10 0.97
N THR A 359 16.96 16.26 0.40
CA THR A 359 18.27 16.90 0.66
C THR A 359 18.36 17.48 2.07
N ASN A 360 19.57 17.81 2.53
CA ASN A 360 19.76 18.47 3.83
C ASN A 360 19.02 19.81 3.93
N ASP A 361 18.86 20.56 2.84
CA ASP A 361 18.09 21.82 2.85
C ASP A 361 16.59 21.60 2.87
N GLN A 362 16.11 20.57 2.17
CA GLN A 362 14.73 20.12 2.24
C GLN A 362 14.34 19.63 3.63
N LEU A 363 15.17 18.80 4.27
CA LEU A 363 14.97 18.35 5.66
C LEU A 363 14.96 19.55 6.62
N ARG A 364 15.92 20.47 6.52
CA ARG A 364 15.92 21.73 7.30
C ARG A 364 14.68 22.59 7.02
N GLN A 365 14.09 22.54 5.83
CA GLN A 365 12.82 23.21 5.51
C GLN A 365 11.60 22.51 6.12
N ILE A 366 11.59 21.18 6.13
CA ILE A 366 10.57 20.37 6.83
C ILE A 366 10.59 20.70 8.33
N SER A 367 11.74 20.66 9.00
CA SER A 367 11.85 21.03 10.42
C SER A 367 11.43 22.48 10.70
N ARG A 368 11.78 23.43 9.80
CA ARG A 368 11.29 24.82 9.90
C ARG A 368 9.77 24.95 9.71
N ASN A 369 9.12 24.04 8.98
CA ASN A 369 7.67 24.05 8.82
C ASN A 369 6.97 23.35 9.99
N LEU A 370 7.49 22.22 10.47
CA LEU A 370 7.05 21.57 11.72
C LEU A 370 7.08 22.54 12.91
N GLY A 371 8.18 23.29 13.07
CA GLY A 371 8.32 24.33 14.10
C GLY A 371 7.40 25.56 13.94
N LYS A 372 6.59 25.65 12.86
CA LYS A 372 5.46 26.60 12.76
C LYS A 372 4.17 25.98 13.29
N PHE A 373 3.87 24.73 12.91
CA PHE A 373 2.73 23.98 13.45
C PHE A 373 2.85 23.82 14.97
N GLU A 374 4.04 23.53 15.48
CA GLU A 374 4.33 23.49 16.93
C GLU A 374 4.01 24.83 17.62
N LYS A 375 4.54 25.96 17.10
CA LYS A 375 4.26 27.31 17.64
C LYS A 375 2.80 27.76 17.51
N ALA A 376 2.04 27.16 16.58
CA ALA A 376 0.61 27.38 16.43
C ALA A 376 -0.24 26.41 17.27
N ASN A 377 0.37 25.46 17.98
CA ASN A 377 -0.30 24.34 18.67
C ASN A 377 -1.13 23.43 17.73
N LEU A 378 -0.68 23.27 16.48
CA LEU A 378 -1.30 22.48 15.40
C LEU A 378 -0.46 21.24 15.00
N LEU A 379 0.49 20.81 15.85
CA LEU A 379 1.36 19.68 15.54
C LEU A 379 0.63 18.32 15.64
N GLU A 380 -0.44 18.25 16.45
CA GLU A 380 -1.30 17.06 16.54
C GLU A 380 -2.17 16.84 15.30
N ASP A 381 -2.44 17.89 14.51
CA ASP A 381 -3.10 17.80 13.20
C ASP A 381 -2.15 17.22 12.14
N VAL A 382 -0.88 17.64 12.14
CA VAL A 382 0.16 17.07 11.26
C VAL A 382 0.40 15.59 11.57
N ARG A 383 0.39 15.20 12.86
CA ARG A 383 0.35 13.78 13.27
C ARG A 383 -0.95 13.10 12.80
N GLY A 384 -2.09 13.77 12.97
CA GLY A 384 -3.42 13.27 12.59
C GLY A 384 -3.54 12.93 11.10
N ALA A 385 -2.85 13.68 10.23
CA ALA A 385 -2.82 13.48 8.79
C ALA A 385 -1.91 12.32 8.32
N LEU A 386 -1.15 11.65 9.20
CA LEU A 386 -0.44 10.43 8.80
C LEU A 386 -1.46 9.30 8.60
N ARG A 387 -1.37 8.62 7.45
CA ARG A 387 -2.15 7.41 7.17
C ARG A 387 -1.33 6.16 7.45
N ILE A 388 -2.01 5.05 7.71
CA ILE A 388 -1.44 3.70 7.83
C ILE A 388 -2.19 2.75 6.92
N GLY A 389 -1.59 1.64 6.50
CA GLY A 389 -2.39 0.53 5.97
C GLY A 389 -3.01 -0.26 7.12
N LEU A 390 -4.33 -0.50 7.09
CA LEU A 390 -5.04 -1.32 8.07
C LEU A 390 -5.73 -2.46 7.33
N HIS A 391 -5.29 -3.69 7.60
CA HIS A 391 -5.81 -4.92 6.99
C HIS A 391 -6.42 -5.78 8.10
N ALA A 392 -7.74 -5.66 8.30
CA ALA A 392 -8.45 -6.33 9.38
C ALA A 392 -8.93 -7.72 8.99
N ASP A 393 -8.90 -8.66 9.93
CA ASP A 393 -9.34 -10.06 9.79
C ASP A 393 -8.71 -10.80 8.58
N VAL A 394 -7.41 -10.60 8.36
CA VAL A 394 -6.63 -11.34 7.35
C VAL A 394 -6.38 -12.77 7.81
N GLN A 395 -6.58 -13.76 6.94
CA GLN A 395 -6.28 -15.16 7.26
C GLN A 395 -4.77 -15.37 7.40
N VAL A 396 -4.35 -16.10 8.42
CA VAL A 396 -2.97 -16.61 8.52
C VAL A 396 -2.86 -17.87 7.65
N THR A 397 -2.06 -17.78 6.59
CA THR A 397 -1.89 -18.82 5.57
C THR A 397 -0.57 -19.56 5.68
N SER A 398 0.43 -19.02 6.39
CA SER A 398 1.72 -19.69 6.59
C SER A 398 2.49 -19.19 7.82
N HIS A 399 3.60 -19.86 8.15
CA HIS A 399 4.67 -19.35 9.02
C HIS A 399 6.04 -19.90 8.59
N GLY A 400 7.11 -19.45 9.25
CA GLY A 400 8.48 -19.86 8.95
C GLY A 400 8.85 -19.48 7.51
N TRP A 401 8.65 -18.21 7.14
CA TRP A 401 8.92 -17.69 5.80
C TRP A 401 8.16 -18.40 4.66
N GLY A 402 6.99 -18.97 4.98
CA GLY A 402 6.12 -19.65 4.01
C GLY A 402 6.39 -21.15 3.84
N THR A 403 7.42 -21.69 4.49
CA THR A 403 7.78 -23.12 4.44
C THR A 403 6.71 -24.02 5.03
N THR A 404 5.99 -23.56 6.05
CA THR A 404 4.87 -24.30 6.66
C THR A 404 3.56 -23.61 6.32
N GLN A 405 2.72 -24.31 5.57
CA GLN A 405 1.42 -23.83 5.10
C GLN A 405 0.31 -24.12 6.12
N LEU A 406 -0.50 -23.12 6.45
CA LEU A 406 -1.67 -23.25 7.30
C LEU A 406 -2.96 -23.25 6.47
N ARG A 407 -3.95 -24.02 6.91
CA ARG A 407 -5.27 -24.17 6.25
C ARG A 407 -6.41 -24.18 7.28
N TYR A 408 -6.44 -23.17 8.16
CA TYR A 408 -7.51 -22.97 9.14
C TYR A 408 -8.18 -21.60 8.93
N PRO A 409 -9.23 -21.49 8.08
CA PRO A 409 -9.78 -20.20 7.65
C PRO A 409 -10.38 -19.32 8.75
N ARG A 410 -10.68 -19.88 9.94
CA ARG A 410 -11.16 -19.11 11.09
C ARG A 410 -10.03 -18.41 11.86
N HIS A 411 -8.75 -18.77 11.64
CA HIS A 411 -7.62 -18.09 12.26
C HIS A 411 -7.23 -16.86 11.44
N VAL A 412 -7.68 -15.72 11.94
CA VAL A 412 -7.50 -14.40 11.34
C VAL A 412 -6.85 -13.45 12.33
N VAL A 413 -6.10 -12.47 11.82
CA VAL A 413 -5.42 -11.43 12.60
C VAL A 413 -5.66 -10.06 11.95
N THR A 414 -5.23 -8.98 12.58
CA THR A 414 -5.26 -7.63 11.99
C THR A 414 -3.83 -7.14 11.75
N GLN A 415 -3.48 -6.76 10.53
CA GLN A 415 -2.16 -6.23 10.19
C GLN A 415 -2.21 -4.71 10.01
N VAL A 416 -1.30 -4.01 10.70
CA VAL A 416 -1.11 -2.55 10.65
C VAL A 416 0.22 -2.26 9.96
N PHE A 417 0.14 -1.80 8.71
CA PHE A 417 1.27 -1.38 7.89
C PHE A 417 1.67 0.03 8.30
N GLY A 418 2.50 0.09 9.34
CA GLY A 418 3.09 1.31 9.87
C GLY A 418 4.41 1.63 9.15
N SER A 419 4.64 2.91 8.88
CA SER A 419 5.81 3.36 8.10
C SER A 419 6.73 4.27 8.89
N ALA A 420 7.98 4.38 8.42
CA ALA A 420 9.03 5.24 8.97
C ALA A 420 9.89 5.83 7.84
N CYS A 421 10.60 6.92 8.13
CA CYS A 421 11.57 7.49 7.20
C CYS A 421 12.76 6.55 6.99
N ALA A 422 13.17 6.31 5.74
CA ALA A 422 14.27 5.41 5.41
C ALA A 422 15.64 6.12 5.47
N VAL A 423 16.00 6.64 6.65
CA VAL A 423 17.18 7.48 6.91
C VAL A 423 18.46 6.91 6.29
N ALA A 424 18.76 5.63 6.54
CA ALA A 424 19.99 4.98 6.05
C ALA A 424 20.02 4.75 4.52
N TYR A 425 18.87 4.78 3.83
CA TYR A 425 18.82 4.71 2.37
C TYR A 425 19.22 6.06 1.73
N ASN A 426 19.02 7.18 2.43
CA ASN A 426 19.31 8.53 1.94
C ASN A 426 20.73 8.99 2.32
N ARG A 427 21.74 8.32 1.78
CA ARG A 427 23.17 8.45 2.16
C ARG A 427 23.78 9.84 2.04
N GLU A 428 23.18 10.73 1.24
CA GLU A 428 23.65 12.13 1.05
C GLU A 428 23.08 13.09 2.12
N SER A 429 22.12 12.62 2.93
CA SER A 429 21.57 13.37 4.05
C SER A 429 22.31 13.06 5.35
N ASN A 430 22.49 14.08 6.21
CA ASN A 430 22.93 13.88 7.58
C ASN A 430 21.75 13.31 8.39
N PRO A 431 21.88 12.13 9.05
CA PRO A 431 20.82 11.53 9.86
C PRO A 431 20.19 12.48 10.88
N ALA A 432 20.96 13.40 11.48
CA ALA A 432 20.44 14.35 12.46
C ALA A 432 19.36 15.29 11.87
N ASN A 433 19.42 15.63 10.58
CA ASN A 433 18.42 16.50 9.94
C ASN A 433 17.04 15.84 9.80
N TRP A 434 16.94 14.52 9.94
CA TRP A 434 15.66 13.79 9.88
C TRP A 434 14.85 13.85 11.18
N GLU A 435 15.49 14.14 12.32
CA GLU A 435 14.99 13.93 13.68
C GLU A 435 13.53 14.40 13.88
N SER A 436 13.22 15.65 13.52
CA SER A 436 11.88 16.22 13.68
C SER A 436 10.80 15.53 12.82
N PHE A 437 11.16 15.06 11.63
CA PHE A 437 10.21 14.45 10.68
C PHE A 437 10.04 12.96 10.94
N ALA A 438 11.14 12.25 11.14
CA ALA A 438 11.17 10.84 11.52
C ALA A 438 10.42 10.60 12.83
N SER A 439 10.65 11.44 13.86
CA SER A 439 9.95 11.31 15.14
C SER A 439 8.43 11.52 14.98
N LEU A 440 7.98 12.54 14.23
CA LEU A 440 6.55 12.76 13.99
C LEU A 440 5.89 11.55 13.30
N VAL A 441 6.56 10.97 12.30
CA VAL A 441 6.07 9.77 11.60
C VAL A 441 5.99 8.57 12.55
N LEU A 442 7.03 8.31 13.34
CA LEU A 442 7.06 7.22 14.31
C LEU A 442 5.96 7.39 15.38
N GLU A 443 5.87 8.57 16.00
CA GLU A 443 4.88 8.89 17.03
C GLU A 443 3.44 8.67 16.55
N ALA A 444 3.13 9.10 15.32
CA ALA A 444 1.82 8.93 14.74
C ALA A 444 1.55 7.47 14.31
N SER A 445 2.57 6.76 13.81
CA SER A 445 2.48 5.35 13.40
C SER A 445 2.21 4.41 14.58
N TYR A 446 2.93 4.57 15.71
CA TYR A 446 2.65 3.80 16.93
C TYR A 446 1.29 4.16 17.55
N GLU A 447 0.90 5.43 17.56
CA GLU A 447 -0.42 5.85 18.06
C GLU A 447 -1.56 5.27 17.21
N ALA A 448 -1.41 5.26 15.88
CA ALA A 448 -2.36 4.64 14.95
C ALA A 448 -2.46 3.12 15.16
N THR A 449 -1.32 2.46 15.42
CA THR A 449 -1.25 1.02 15.71
C THR A 449 -2.01 0.67 16.98
N LEU A 450 -1.87 1.45 18.05
CA LEU A 450 -2.61 1.21 19.30
C LEU A 450 -4.12 1.52 19.15
N TRP A 451 -4.51 2.57 18.40
CA TRP A 451 -5.93 2.79 18.09
C TRP A 451 -6.55 1.65 17.28
N ALA A 452 -5.85 1.13 16.27
CA ALA A 452 -6.26 -0.06 15.54
C ALA A 452 -6.42 -1.26 16.48
N GLY A 453 -5.50 -1.44 17.44
CA GLY A 453 -5.60 -2.44 18.51
C GLY A 453 -6.85 -2.31 19.37
N VAL A 454 -7.20 -1.10 19.84
CA VAL A 454 -8.43 -0.85 20.62
C VAL A 454 -9.69 -1.16 19.81
N LEU A 455 -9.73 -0.70 18.55
CA LEU A 455 -10.87 -0.93 17.66
C LEU A 455 -11.04 -2.43 17.34
N ASN A 456 -9.94 -3.13 17.10
CA ASN A 456 -9.88 -4.58 16.88
C ASN A 456 -10.33 -5.37 18.14
N ALA A 457 -9.84 -4.99 19.32
CA ALA A 457 -10.25 -5.59 20.59
C ALA A 457 -11.76 -5.45 20.83
N THR A 458 -12.31 -4.25 20.56
CA THR A 458 -13.75 -3.97 20.68
C THR A 458 -14.57 -4.75 19.64
N LYS A 459 -14.13 -4.77 18.37
CA LYS A 459 -14.78 -5.51 17.28
C LYS A 459 -14.96 -6.99 17.60
N HIS A 460 -13.94 -7.59 18.21
CA HIS A 460 -13.92 -9.00 18.62
C HIS A 460 -14.29 -9.20 20.10
N SER A 461 -15.14 -8.32 20.65
CA SER A 461 -15.77 -8.42 21.98
C SER A 461 -14.82 -8.67 23.16
N GLY A 462 -13.57 -8.24 23.07
CA GLY A 462 -12.56 -8.57 24.06
C GLY A 462 -12.28 -10.09 24.16
N ALA A 463 -12.11 -10.78 23.04
CA ALA A 463 -11.40 -12.05 23.00
C ALA A 463 -9.97 -11.90 23.59
N ALA A 464 -9.37 -12.99 24.07
CA ALA A 464 -8.06 -12.93 24.71
C ALA A 464 -6.97 -12.40 23.76
N GLY A 465 -6.89 -12.97 22.56
CA GLY A 465 -5.95 -12.52 21.52
C GLY A 465 -6.29 -11.14 20.92
N SER A 466 -7.56 -10.70 20.89
CA SER A 466 -7.91 -9.42 20.24
C SER A 466 -7.42 -8.17 20.97
N ARG A 467 -7.12 -8.28 22.27
CA ARG A 467 -6.41 -7.25 23.06
C ARG A 467 -4.92 -7.16 22.78
N ARG A 468 -4.34 -8.17 22.12
CA ARG A 468 -2.90 -8.30 21.97
C ARG A 468 -2.42 -7.51 20.77
N VAL A 469 -1.42 -6.67 20.98
CA VAL A 469 -0.85 -5.80 19.95
C VAL A 469 0.66 -6.05 19.87
N PHE A 470 1.08 -6.76 18.84
CA PHE A 470 2.49 -6.96 18.54
C PHE A 470 3.04 -5.71 17.84
N LEU A 471 4.04 -5.08 18.46
CA LEU A 471 4.83 -4.00 17.90
C LEU A 471 6.15 -4.53 17.33
N THR A 472 6.75 -3.73 16.46
CA THR A 472 8.10 -3.92 15.93
C THR A 472 8.93 -2.67 16.25
N SER A 473 10.27 -2.75 16.21
CA SER A 473 11.13 -1.56 16.32
C SER A 473 11.14 -0.79 14.99
N LEU A 474 9.99 -0.18 14.68
CA LEU A 474 9.70 0.44 13.39
C LEU A 474 10.73 1.49 13.02
N GLY A 475 11.27 1.40 11.80
CA GLY A 475 12.32 2.29 11.31
C GLY A 475 13.73 2.01 11.84
N GLY A 476 13.90 1.11 12.81
CA GLY A 476 15.22 0.68 13.30
C GLY A 476 15.98 -0.17 12.28
N GLY A 477 17.20 -0.59 12.65
CA GLY A 477 18.03 -1.46 11.82
C GLY A 477 18.29 -0.88 10.42
N VAL A 478 17.83 -1.59 9.38
CA VAL A 478 18.07 -1.26 7.95
C VAL A 478 17.55 0.13 7.56
N PHE A 479 16.52 0.66 8.22
CA PHE A 479 16.00 2.00 7.96
C PHE A 479 16.79 3.12 8.67
N GLY A 480 17.57 2.81 9.71
CA GLY A 480 18.50 3.75 10.35
C GLY A 480 17.90 4.89 11.17
N ASN A 481 16.65 4.76 11.65
CA ASN A 481 16.13 5.68 12.67
C ASN A 481 16.83 5.39 14.01
N ARG A 482 17.10 6.42 14.80
CA ARG A 482 17.75 6.26 16.10
C ARG A 482 16.82 5.61 17.11
N ASP A 483 17.32 4.64 17.86
CA ASP A 483 16.63 3.98 18.99
C ASP A 483 15.95 4.99 19.93
N GLN A 484 16.57 6.14 20.20
CA GLN A 484 16.02 7.22 21.03
C GLN A 484 14.70 7.80 20.48
N TRP A 485 14.53 7.90 19.16
CA TRP A 485 13.29 8.36 18.53
C TRP A 485 12.20 7.28 18.61
N ILE A 486 12.61 6.02 18.51
CA ILE A 486 11.72 4.85 18.58
C ILE A 486 11.22 4.67 20.02
N ASP A 487 12.11 4.72 21.01
CA ASP A 487 11.80 4.73 22.45
C ASP A 487 10.83 5.86 22.81
N ALA A 488 11.13 7.10 22.40
CA ALA A 488 10.26 8.25 22.64
C ALA A 488 8.87 8.08 22.01
N ALA A 489 8.80 7.60 20.77
CA ALA A 489 7.55 7.38 20.06
C ALA A 489 6.70 6.25 20.67
N ILE A 490 7.32 5.13 21.05
CA ILE A 490 6.65 4.04 21.78
C ILE A 490 6.17 4.57 23.14
N ARG A 491 7.02 5.21 23.94
CA ARG A 491 6.66 5.75 25.27
C ARG A 491 5.57 6.81 25.18
N ARG A 492 5.52 7.64 24.14
CA ARG A 492 4.42 8.57 23.88
C ARG A 492 3.11 7.82 23.59
N ALA A 493 3.16 6.76 22.79
CA ALA A 493 2.00 5.92 22.51
C ALA A 493 1.51 5.18 23.77
N LEU A 494 2.37 4.44 24.48
CA LEU A 494 1.98 3.69 25.68
C LEU A 494 1.38 4.59 26.77
N ASN A 495 1.93 5.78 27.00
CA ASN A 495 1.35 6.78 27.93
C ASN A 495 -0.08 7.19 27.56
N ARG A 496 -0.39 7.35 26.26
CA ARG A 496 -1.75 7.70 25.79
C ARG A 496 -2.77 6.58 25.95
N PHE A 497 -2.32 5.33 25.97
CA PHE A 497 -3.17 4.14 26.03
C PHE A 497 -3.11 3.40 27.37
N LYS A 498 -2.42 3.95 28.38
CA LYS A 498 -2.18 3.32 29.69
C LYS A 498 -3.46 2.79 30.38
N ASP A 499 -4.60 3.43 30.17
CA ASP A 499 -5.89 3.13 30.79
C ASP A 499 -6.79 2.19 29.93
N PHE A 500 -6.25 1.67 28.82
CA PHE A 500 -6.92 0.70 27.93
C PHE A 500 -6.44 -0.73 28.19
N ASP A 501 -7.33 -1.71 28.09
CA ASP A 501 -7.04 -3.14 28.31
C ASP A 501 -6.29 -3.79 27.11
N LEU A 502 -5.05 -3.35 26.85
CA LEU A 502 -4.17 -3.89 25.81
C LEU A 502 -3.01 -4.73 26.37
N ASP A 503 -2.67 -5.81 25.66
CA ASP A 503 -1.51 -6.68 25.88
C ASP A 503 -0.48 -6.36 24.78
N VAL A 504 0.33 -5.32 25.01
CA VAL A 504 1.31 -4.84 24.02
C VAL A 504 2.60 -5.64 24.14
N ARG A 505 3.12 -6.15 23.01
CA ARG A 505 4.32 -6.99 22.98
C ARG A 505 5.24 -6.53 21.87
N ILE A 506 6.52 -6.25 22.13
CA ILE A 506 7.47 -5.92 21.06
C ILE A 506 8.26 -7.16 20.64
N VAL A 507 8.31 -7.42 19.32
CA VAL A 507 8.98 -8.59 18.77
C VAL A 507 10.46 -8.30 18.49
N ASN A 508 11.32 -8.93 19.28
CA ASN A 508 12.76 -8.99 19.08
C ASN A 508 13.09 -10.27 18.32
N TYR A 509 13.96 -10.24 17.31
CA TYR A 509 14.25 -11.44 16.51
C TYR A 509 15.01 -12.51 17.31
N ALA A 510 15.98 -12.09 18.13
CA ALA A 510 16.85 -12.92 18.94
C ALA A 510 17.28 -12.17 20.21
N GLU A 511 17.97 -12.86 21.12
CA GLU A 511 18.63 -12.25 22.28
C GLU A 511 20.01 -11.65 21.91
N PRO A 512 20.53 -10.70 22.71
CA PRO A 512 19.90 -10.06 23.87
C PRO A 512 18.90 -8.97 23.45
N VAL A 513 17.80 -8.84 24.21
CA VAL A 513 16.85 -7.73 24.06
C VAL A 513 17.56 -6.40 24.37
N PRO A 514 17.44 -5.35 23.52
CA PRO A 514 18.04 -4.04 23.78
C PRO A 514 17.67 -3.44 25.14
N LEU A 515 18.66 -2.87 25.85
CA LEU A 515 18.48 -2.32 27.21
C LEU A 515 17.38 -1.26 27.32
N TRP A 516 17.14 -0.47 26.26
CA TRP A 516 16.05 0.51 26.24
C TRP A 516 14.67 -0.15 26.16
N LEU A 517 14.52 -1.26 25.42
CA LEU A 517 13.30 -2.06 25.40
C LEU A 517 13.06 -2.82 26.72
N GLN A 518 14.13 -3.29 27.38
CA GLN A 518 14.02 -3.81 28.75
C GLN A 518 13.55 -2.72 29.73
N ALA A 519 14.00 -1.47 29.53
CA ALA A 519 13.54 -0.33 30.33
C ALA A 519 12.08 0.03 30.05
N ILE A 520 11.57 -0.05 28.81
CA ILE A 520 10.13 0.12 28.54
C ILE A 520 9.33 -0.97 29.27
N GLU A 521 9.76 -2.22 29.18
CA GLU A 521 9.10 -3.33 29.87
C GLU A 521 9.07 -3.14 31.38
N ARG A 522 10.19 -2.83 32.04
CA ARG A 522 10.21 -2.50 33.47
C ARG A 522 9.23 -1.38 33.86
N ASP A 523 9.06 -0.38 32.99
CA ASP A 523 8.23 0.80 33.28
C ASP A 523 6.71 0.57 33.03
N TYR A 524 6.34 -0.47 32.26
CA TYR A 524 4.95 -0.75 31.84
C TYR A 524 4.47 -2.21 32.06
N PHE A 525 5.33 -3.11 32.55
CA PHE A 525 4.96 -4.49 32.88
C PHE A 525 4.05 -4.52 34.11
N ARG A 526 2.99 -5.33 34.03
CA ARG A 526 2.18 -5.76 35.17
C ARG A 526 1.76 -7.20 34.94
N GLU A 527 1.70 -7.99 36.02
CA GLU A 527 1.04 -9.29 35.95
C GLU A 527 -0.45 -9.09 35.64
N ARG A 528 -0.92 -9.60 34.50
CA ARG A 528 -2.36 -9.74 34.24
C ARG A 528 -2.89 -10.87 35.11
N ALA A 529 -3.97 -10.61 35.86
CA ALA A 529 -4.75 -11.68 36.46
C ALA A 529 -5.14 -12.70 35.36
N PRO A 530 -5.08 -14.01 35.64
CA PRO A 530 -5.41 -15.03 34.63
C PRO A 530 -6.83 -14.78 34.13
N ALA A 531 -6.96 -14.66 32.80
CA ALA A 531 -8.25 -14.35 32.18
C ALA A 531 -9.30 -15.37 32.66
N ALA A 532 -10.36 -14.87 33.30
CA ALA A 532 -11.48 -15.70 33.71
C ALA A 532 -11.95 -16.52 32.50
N LYS A 533 -12.00 -17.85 32.62
CA LYS A 533 -12.30 -18.77 31.51
C LYS A 533 -13.57 -18.29 30.81
N SER A 534 -13.39 -17.68 29.64
CA SER A 534 -14.49 -16.98 28.98
C SER A 534 -15.51 -18.02 28.55
N ALA A 535 -16.73 -17.90 29.07
CA ALA A 535 -17.85 -18.78 28.72
C ALA A 535 -18.43 -18.44 27.33
N VAL A 536 -17.54 -18.19 26.36
CA VAL A 536 -17.83 -18.49 24.96
C VAL A 536 -18.07 -19.98 24.93
N VAL A 537 -19.32 -20.38 24.68
CA VAL A 537 -19.63 -21.74 24.30
C VAL A 537 -19.00 -21.95 22.91
N GLU A 538 -17.76 -22.43 22.91
CA GLU A 538 -17.32 -23.29 21.81
C GLU A 538 -18.36 -24.41 21.72
N ARG A 539 -19.19 -24.35 20.69
CA ARG A 539 -19.97 -25.52 20.31
C ARG A 539 -18.95 -26.56 19.89
N ASP A 540 -19.03 -27.76 20.44
CA ASP A 540 -18.22 -28.90 20.00
C ASP A 540 -18.45 -29.14 18.49
N GLU A 541 -17.59 -28.55 17.66
CA GLU A 541 -17.47 -28.90 16.25
C GLU A 541 -16.33 -29.92 16.14
N PRO A 542 -16.56 -31.06 15.49
CA PRO A 542 -15.63 -32.18 15.52
C PRO A 542 -14.29 -31.80 14.92
N ALA A 543 -13.22 -32.34 15.50
CA ALA A 543 -11.88 -32.27 14.90
C ALA A 543 -11.94 -32.87 13.49
N LEU A 544 -11.85 -31.99 12.48
CA LEU A 544 -11.82 -32.41 11.08
C LEU A 544 -10.60 -33.31 10.88
N ALA A 545 -10.86 -34.54 10.43
CA ALA A 545 -9.82 -35.56 10.35
C ALA A 545 -8.66 -35.09 9.45
N PRO A 546 -7.39 -35.41 9.80
CA PRO A 546 -6.26 -35.13 8.93
C PRO A 546 -6.46 -35.85 7.60
N VAL A 547 -6.62 -35.06 6.53
CA VAL A 547 -6.61 -35.58 5.16
C VAL A 547 -5.24 -36.24 4.92
N PRO A 548 -5.15 -37.42 4.28
CA PRO A 548 -3.90 -38.16 4.19
C PRO A 548 -2.76 -37.33 3.60
N THR A 549 -1.63 -37.32 4.29
CA THR A 549 -0.35 -36.86 3.74
C THR A 549 -0.09 -37.60 2.42
N PRO A 550 0.36 -36.93 1.35
CA PRO A 550 0.94 -37.62 0.20
C PRO A 550 1.97 -38.63 0.69
N ALA A 551 1.92 -39.86 0.16
CA ALA A 551 2.71 -40.97 0.70
C ALA A 551 4.20 -40.61 0.80
N PRO A 552 4.91 -41.01 1.87
CA PRO A 552 6.33 -40.74 2.02
C PRO A 552 7.09 -41.24 0.78
N LEU A 553 7.87 -40.35 0.15
CA LEU A 553 8.83 -40.77 -0.87
C LEU A 553 9.78 -41.79 -0.23
N PRO A 554 10.12 -42.90 -0.92
CA PRO A 554 10.89 -43.97 -0.33
C PRO A 554 12.25 -43.45 0.15
N SER A 555 12.63 -43.85 1.36
CA SER A 555 13.84 -43.38 2.03
C SER A 555 15.09 -43.78 1.25
N PHE A 556 15.73 -42.81 0.58
CA PHE A 556 17.06 -42.99 0.02
C PHE A 556 18.09 -43.09 1.15
N THR A 557 18.51 -44.30 1.46
CA THR A 557 19.74 -44.54 2.24
C THR A 557 20.95 -43.99 1.48
N PRO A 558 21.82 -43.18 2.11
CA PRO A 558 22.99 -42.62 1.42
C PRO A 558 24.03 -43.72 1.18
N VAL A 559 24.10 -44.21 -0.06
CA VAL A 559 25.21 -45.06 -0.51
C VAL A 559 26.41 -44.16 -0.79
N ALA A 560 27.53 -44.43 -0.12
CA ALA A 560 28.75 -43.64 -0.27
C ALA A 560 29.32 -43.75 -1.70
N ALA A 561 29.57 -42.60 -2.33
CA ALA A 561 30.18 -42.53 -3.66
C ALA A 561 31.71 -42.68 -3.56
N THR A 562 32.20 -43.91 -3.72
CA THR A 562 33.64 -44.19 -3.79
C THR A 562 34.27 -43.56 -5.03
N VAL A 563 35.32 -42.76 -4.85
CA VAL A 563 36.09 -42.16 -5.95
C VAL A 563 36.91 -43.22 -6.67
N LEU A 564 36.74 -43.34 -7.99
CA LEU A 564 37.66 -44.06 -8.89
C LEU A 564 37.86 -43.27 -10.20
N VAL A 565 39.10 -43.28 -10.69
CA VAL A 565 39.58 -42.43 -11.79
C VAL A 565 39.81 -43.26 -13.06
N PRO A 566 39.29 -42.88 -14.24
CA PRO A 566 39.69 -43.45 -15.52
C PRO A 566 40.97 -42.80 -16.06
N SER A 567 41.86 -43.59 -16.67
CA SER A 567 43.13 -43.12 -17.25
C SER A 567 43.22 -43.35 -18.77
N SER A 568 43.83 -42.38 -19.46
CA SER A 568 44.65 -42.51 -20.69
C SER A 568 44.09 -43.04 -22.03
N ALA A 569 44.36 -42.23 -23.08
CA ALA A 569 44.65 -42.57 -24.50
C ALA A 569 43.50 -43.03 -25.44
N ALA A 570 42.98 -42.24 -26.41
CA ALA A 570 43.60 -41.63 -27.62
C ALA A 570 43.90 -42.63 -28.79
N PRO A 571 43.99 -42.22 -30.08
CA PRO A 571 43.77 -40.91 -30.74
C PRO A 571 42.98 -40.99 -32.11
N VAL A 572 43.01 -39.89 -32.91
CA VAL A 572 42.69 -39.80 -34.38
C VAL A 572 41.18 -39.86 -34.75
N HIS A 573 40.57 -38.94 -35.54
CA HIS A 573 41.01 -37.63 -36.10
C HIS A 573 39.87 -36.57 -36.04
N VAL A 574 39.48 -35.68 -36.98
CA VAL A 574 39.69 -35.44 -38.45
C VAL A 574 40.02 -33.94 -38.67
N GLU A 575 39.51 -33.27 -39.72
CA GLU A 575 39.92 -31.95 -40.25
C GLU A 575 38.99 -30.77 -39.88
N PHE A 576 39.56 -29.56 -40.00
CA PHE A 576 38.88 -28.24 -39.99
C PHE A 576 39.59 -27.34 -41.01
N SER A 577 38.85 -26.58 -41.83
CA SER A 577 39.43 -25.68 -42.85
C SER A 577 39.29 -24.19 -42.50
N ARG A 578 40.38 -23.45 -42.66
CA ARG A 578 40.49 -21.97 -42.54
C ARG A 578 40.19 -21.32 -43.90
N GLY A 579 39.91 -20.02 -44.05
CA GLY A 579 39.80 -18.89 -43.10
C GLY A 579 40.25 -17.57 -43.75
N THR A 580 40.44 -16.51 -42.94
CA THR A 580 41.16 -15.24 -43.25
C THR A 580 40.55 -14.27 -44.30
N SER A 581 41.13 -13.06 -44.37
CA SER A 581 40.56 -11.80 -44.91
C SER A 581 41.57 -10.99 -45.74
N ALA A 582 41.11 -10.18 -46.71
CA ALA A 582 41.86 -9.10 -47.36
C ALA A 582 40.91 -8.03 -47.99
N GLU A 583 41.48 -6.92 -48.49
CA GLU A 583 40.83 -5.61 -48.66
C GLU A 583 40.45 -5.18 -50.12
N GLU A 584 39.82 -4.00 -50.22
CA GLU A 584 39.85 -3.00 -51.32
C GLU A 584 39.16 -3.19 -52.71
N SER A 585 37.97 -2.57 -52.82
CA SER A 585 37.71 -1.36 -53.66
C SER A 585 37.10 -1.42 -55.09
N LEU A 586 36.53 -0.25 -55.47
CA LEU A 586 36.30 0.36 -56.81
C LEU A 586 35.01 0.08 -57.65
N ALA A 587 34.46 1.20 -58.17
CA ALA A 587 33.55 1.42 -59.32
C ALA A 587 32.14 0.75 -59.31
N ALA A 588 31.01 1.50 -59.21
CA ALA A 588 30.34 2.34 -60.23
C ALA A 588 29.49 1.52 -61.24
N SER A 589 28.25 1.88 -61.63
CA SER A 589 27.44 3.13 -61.48
C SER A 589 25.91 2.75 -61.42
N SER A 590 24.85 3.58 -61.56
CA SER A 590 24.67 4.92 -62.16
C SER A 590 23.39 5.68 -61.68
N THR A 591 23.12 6.78 -62.40
CA THR A 591 21.93 7.67 -62.54
C THR A 591 20.52 7.08 -62.33
N SER A 592 19.51 7.84 -61.88
CA SER A 592 19.18 9.27 -62.19
C SER A 592 18.73 10.10 -60.94
N SER A 593 19.04 11.40 -60.77
CA SER A 593 18.53 12.63 -61.47
C SER A 593 17.01 12.86 -61.24
N LEU A 594 16.46 14.02 -60.84
CA LEU A 594 16.86 15.46 -60.73
C LEU A 594 16.08 16.14 -59.55
N ASP A 595 16.28 17.41 -59.12
CA ASP A 595 17.47 18.29 -58.94
C ASP A 595 17.07 19.62 -58.20
N VAL A 596 18.06 20.44 -57.78
CA VAL A 596 18.08 21.89 -57.37
C VAL A 596 16.86 22.61 -56.72
N GLY A 597 17.11 23.32 -55.61
CA GLY A 597 16.23 24.40 -55.10
C GLY A 597 16.75 25.20 -53.87
N LYS A 598 17.40 26.36 -54.11
CA LYS A 598 17.83 27.38 -53.11
C LYS A 598 18.07 28.72 -53.83
N PRO A 599 18.14 29.89 -53.14
CA PRO A 599 17.43 30.33 -51.93
C PRO A 599 16.71 31.69 -52.15
N VAL A 600 16.09 32.29 -51.14
CA VAL A 600 15.74 33.73 -51.12
C VAL A 600 16.09 34.34 -49.75
N VAL A 601 16.56 35.59 -49.75
CA VAL A 601 17.00 36.40 -48.59
C VAL A 601 16.06 37.59 -48.41
N THR A 602 15.84 38.04 -47.17
CA THR A 602 15.53 39.45 -46.87
C THR A 602 16.21 39.86 -45.55
N ASP A 603 16.89 41.01 -45.56
CA ASP A 603 17.56 41.63 -44.41
C ASP A 603 16.77 42.86 -43.91
N ALA A 604 16.82 43.11 -42.59
CA ALA A 604 16.85 44.43 -41.93
C ALA A 604 17.05 44.19 -40.40
N ASP A 605 18.09 44.64 -39.69
CA ASP A 605 18.60 46.01 -39.46
C ASP A 605 17.72 46.81 -38.46
N SER A 606 18.21 47.51 -37.41
CA SER A 606 19.55 47.63 -36.79
C SER A 606 19.47 48.00 -35.29
N GLY A 607 20.58 47.88 -34.53
CA GLY A 607 20.72 48.41 -33.16
C GLY A 607 22.06 48.07 -32.51
N ARG A 608 23.01 49.02 -32.41
CA ARG A 608 24.45 48.72 -32.25
C ARG A 608 25.18 49.63 -31.24
N ARG A 609 26.30 49.12 -30.67
CA ARG A 609 27.40 49.75 -29.86
C ARG A 609 27.33 49.42 -28.36
N LYS A 610 28.43 49.20 -27.61
CA LYS A 610 29.88 48.93 -27.84
C LYS A 610 30.37 48.23 -26.52
N ALA A 611 31.21 47.20 -26.45
CA ALA A 611 32.41 46.77 -27.16
C ALA A 611 33.74 47.42 -26.69
N SER A 612 34.58 46.61 -26.04
CA SER A 612 36.04 46.81 -25.83
C SER A 612 36.71 45.43 -25.62
N GLU A 613 37.71 45.09 -26.44
CA GLU A 613 38.40 43.79 -26.45
C GLU A 613 39.91 43.95 -26.28
N THR A 614 40.60 42.87 -25.88
CA THR A 614 41.94 42.44 -26.37
C THR A 614 42.21 41.03 -25.83
N SER A 615 42.17 39.99 -26.68
CA SER A 615 43.33 39.31 -27.32
C SER A 615 44.21 38.46 -26.37
N SER A 616 44.68 37.25 -26.71
CA SER A 616 44.51 36.41 -27.92
C SER A 616 45.00 34.97 -27.65
N ALA A 617 44.46 33.97 -28.38
CA ALA A 617 44.91 32.57 -28.35
C ALA A 617 45.91 32.25 -29.51
N PRO A 618 46.40 31.01 -29.74
CA PRO A 618 45.58 29.83 -30.10
C PRO A 618 45.98 28.50 -29.43
N ALA A 619 45.23 27.43 -29.73
CA ALA A 619 45.39 26.09 -29.13
C ALA A 619 46.11 25.07 -30.04
N VAL A 620 46.59 23.97 -29.45
CA VAL A 620 47.10 22.78 -30.16
C VAL A 620 46.22 21.56 -29.83
N LYS A 621 45.72 20.86 -30.86
CA LYS A 621 44.95 19.61 -30.71
C LYS A 621 45.88 18.39 -30.59
N ARG A 622 45.50 17.41 -29.76
CA ARG A 622 45.78 15.98 -30.01
C ARG A 622 44.59 15.11 -29.57
N HIS A 623 44.26 14.10 -30.37
CA HIS A 623 43.31 13.04 -30.00
C HIS A 623 43.99 11.98 -29.13
N ARG A 624 43.21 11.28 -28.28
CA ARG A 624 43.27 9.81 -28.20
C ARG A 624 41.96 9.21 -27.69
N ALA A 625 41.90 7.87 -27.77
CA ALA A 625 40.69 7.05 -27.80
C ALA A 625 40.01 6.84 -26.43
N HIS A 626 38.90 6.09 -26.47
CA HIS A 626 38.31 5.41 -25.32
C HIS A 626 39.36 4.69 -24.46
N ASP A 627 39.14 4.71 -23.14
CA ASP A 627 39.46 3.56 -22.28
C ASP A 627 38.56 3.60 -21.03
N ALA A 628 38.21 2.44 -20.48
CA ALA A 628 37.29 2.34 -19.35
C ALA A 628 38.05 2.07 -18.02
N ARG A 629 37.87 2.96 -17.04
CA ARG A 629 38.34 2.78 -15.64
C ARG A 629 37.26 3.34 -14.70
N SER A 630 36.50 2.50 -14.00
CA SER A 630 36.87 1.73 -12.79
C SER A 630 37.07 2.65 -11.58
N ALA A 631 36.22 2.52 -10.56
CA ALA A 631 36.28 3.33 -9.34
C ALA A 631 37.58 3.09 -8.56
N ALA A 632 38.11 4.14 -7.95
CA ALA A 632 39.26 4.05 -7.05
C ALA A 632 38.77 3.61 -5.65
N THR A 633 39.15 2.41 -5.23
CA THR A 633 39.01 1.92 -3.86
C THR A 633 40.03 2.60 -2.93
N ALA A 634 39.71 2.66 -1.63
CA ALA A 634 40.70 2.96 -0.60
C ALA A 634 41.76 1.84 -0.54
N PRO A 635 43.03 2.14 -0.20
CA PRO A 635 44.09 1.15 -0.20
C PRO A 635 44.10 0.31 1.09
N GLY A 636 44.42 -0.98 0.99
CA GLY A 636 45.23 -1.60 2.05
C GLY A 636 45.00 -3.06 2.44
N GLN A 637 43.83 -3.66 2.22
CA GLN A 637 43.65 -5.11 2.41
C GLN A 637 43.01 -5.76 1.19
N THR A 638 43.87 -6.36 0.37
CA THR A 638 43.44 -7.30 -0.67
C THR A 638 43.05 -8.63 -0.02
N VAL A 639 41.80 -9.05 -0.22
CA VAL A 639 41.36 -10.40 0.13
C VAL A 639 42.25 -11.42 -0.59
N GLU A 640 42.67 -12.46 0.12
CA GLU A 640 43.55 -13.50 -0.42
C GLU A 640 42.89 -14.20 -1.61
N SER A 641 43.56 -14.25 -2.76
CA SER A 641 42.93 -14.61 -4.04
C SER A 641 42.24 -15.97 -4.05
N ALA A 642 42.76 -16.97 -3.33
CA ALA A 642 42.11 -18.28 -3.20
C ALA A 642 40.79 -18.20 -2.42
N VAL A 643 40.76 -17.44 -1.32
CA VAL A 643 39.55 -17.17 -0.53
C VAL A 643 38.56 -16.31 -1.34
N TRP A 644 39.07 -15.41 -2.18
CA TRP A 644 38.23 -14.56 -3.03
C TRP A 644 37.48 -15.32 -4.13
N GLU A 645 38.14 -16.26 -4.82
CA GLU A 645 37.45 -17.10 -5.81
C GLU A 645 36.52 -18.14 -5.15
N GLU A 646 36.82 -18.63 -3.94
CA GLU A 646 35.87 -19.45 -3.17
C GLU A 646 34.66 -18.62 -2.70
N ALA A 647 34.85 -17.37 -2.26
CA ALA A 647 33.76 -16.47 -1.92
C ALA A 647 32.85 -16.17 -3.12
N LYS A 648 33.40 -16.03 -4.33
CA LYS A 648 32.62 -15.89 -5.58
C LYS A 648 31.77 -17.12 -5.89
N SER A 649 32.34 -18.33 -5.77
CA SER A 649 31.60 -19.56 -6.07
C SER A 649 30.48 -19.84 -5.06
N LEU A 650 30.51 -19.17 -3.90
CA LEU A 650 29.50 -19.20 -2.85
C LEU A 650 28.63 -17.94 -2.75
N HIS A 651 28.84 -16.95 -3.63
CA HIS A 651 28.14 -15.65 -3.66
C HIS A 651 28.24 -14.82 -2.36
N TYR A 652 29.39 -14.88 -1.69
CA TYR A 652 29.72 -14.12 -0.46
C TYR A 652 30.72 -12.97 -0.71
N GLU A 653 30.98 -12.54 -1.95
CA GLU A 653 32.02 -11.54 -2.27
C GLU A 653 31.83 -10.22 -1.50
N ARG A 654 30.59 -9.73 -1.48
CA ARG A 654 30.26 -8.43 -0.89
C ARG A 654 30.22 -8.53 0.63
N GLU A 655 29.75 -9.66 1.16
CA GLU A 655 29.64 -9.95 2.58
C GLU A 655 31.03 -10.13 3.20
N LEU A 656 31.96 -10.79 2.49
CA LEU A 656 33.37 -10.90 2.88
C LEU A 656 34.09 -9.55 2.87
N LEU A 657 33.89 -8.72 1.84
CA LEU A 657 34.42 -7.33 1.83
C LEU A 657 33.82 -6.47 2.95
N ASN A 658 32.51 -6.56 3.18
CA ASN A 658 31.83 -5.82 4.24
C ASN A 658 32.28 -6.26 5.64
N LEU A 659 32.64 -7.53 5.83
CA LEU A 659 33.13 -8.05 7.11
C LEU A 659 34.59 -7.67 7.35
N ALA A 660 35.45 -7.82 6.33
CA ALA A 660 36.85 -7.34 6.37
C ALA A 660 36.95 -5.81 6.55
N GLY A 661 35.95 -5.05 6.08
CA GLY A 661 35.88 -3.60 6.23
C GLY A 661 35.42 -3.09 7.60
N ARG A 662 35.11 -3.95 8.58
CA ARG A 662 34.70 -3.50 9.92
C ARG A 662 35.90 -3.28 10.84
N GLU A 663 35.95 -2.13 11.51
CA GLU A 663 36.98 -1.82 12.52
C GLU A 663 37.06 -2.90 13.61
N GLU A 664 35.92 -3.47 14.02
CA GLU A 664 35.79 -4.60 14.96
C GLU A 664 36.61 -5.83 14.52
N VAL A 665 36.54 -6.15 13.23
CA VAL A 665 37.09 -7.37 12.63
C VAL A 665 38.57 -7.17 12.32
N VAL A 666 38.93 -5.98 11.82
CA VAL A 666 40.33 -5.55 11.65
C VAL A 666 41.05 -5.55 13.01
N ALA A 667 40.42 -5.07 14.08
CA ALA A 667 40.98 -5.06 15.43
C ALA A 667 41.12 -6.45 16.06
N SER A 668 40.28 -7.43 15.67
CA SER A 668 40.42 -8.83 16.13
C SER A 668 41.49 -9.63 15.37
N GLY A 669 42.02 -9.11 14.26
CA GLY A 669 43.07 -9.76 13.48
C GLY A 669 42.62 -11.04 12.76
N ALA A 670 41.32 -11.24 12.56
CA ALA A 670 40.78 -12.42 11.89
C ALA A 670 41.28 -12.53 10.43
N SER A 671 41.62 -13.73 9.98
CA SER A 671 41.99 -13.96 8.59
C SER A 671 40.78 -13.99 7.66
N HIS A 672 40.97 -13.65 6.38
CA HIS A 672 39.92 -13.76 5.35
C HIS A 672 39.31 -15.18 5.27
N ARG A 673 40.11 -16.22 5.54
CA ARG A 673 39.64 -17.61 5.61
C ARG A 673 38.63 -17.80 6.75
N GLN A 674 38.97 -17.36 7.96
CA GLN A 674 38.06 -17.40 9.11
C GLN A 674 36.79 -16.56 8.88
N MET A 675 36.90 -15.43 8.20
CA MET A 675 35.73 -14.62 7.80
C MET A 675 34.81 -15.38 6.82
N LEU A 676 35.37 -16.02 5.79
CA LEU A 676 34.57 -16.79 4.82
C LEU A 676 33.96 -18.05 5.44
N ASP A 677 34.70 -18.79 6.25
CA ASP A 677 34.18 -19.99 6.91
C ASP A 677 33.15 -19.65 8.00
N ALA A 678 33.24 -18.48 8.64
CA ALA A 678 32.16 -17.94 9.47
C ALA A 678 30.90 -17.61 8.66
N LEU A 679 31.04 -16.92 7.51
CA LEU A 679 29.93 -16.62 6.60
C LEU A 679 29.24 -17.88 6.03
N ARG A 680 29.92 -19.02 6.01
CA ARG A 680 29.36 -20.33 5.62
C ARG A 680 28.69 -21.09 6.78
N SER A 681 28.86 -20.62 8.01
CA SER A 681 28.25 -21.20 9.23
C SER A 681 26.96 -20.49 9.67
N THR A 682 26.60 -19.41 8.98
CA THR A 682 25.40 -18.56 9.16
C THR A 682 24.42 -18.72 8.02
#